data_AF-A0A9N7Y0Z2-F1
#
_entry.id   AF-A0A9N7Y0Z2-F1
#
_cell.length_a   1.000
_cell.length_b   1.000
_cell.length_c   1.000
_cell.angle_alpha   90.00
_cell.angle_beta   90.00
_cell.angle_gamma   90.00
#
_symmetry.space_group_name_H-M   'P 1'
#
loop_
_entity.id
_entity.type
_entity.pdbx_description
1 polymer ?
#
loop_
_entity_poly.entity_id
_entity_poly.type
_entity_poly.pdbx_seq_one_letter_code
_entity_poly.pdbx_strand_id
1 'polypeptide(L)'
;MIGSLCLVTHLVFQYLKMLQTLGPQQRVYEEIQMIETNEFHYQEQIDPIEYVEDICENMQLFPKEDFLTGDQLMFEYNPEVISAALSLLTPEKANLMLLSPEHEGQCPLREKWFGTQYSVEDIQQEWMEQWTGNLELNSDIHLPQENKFIATDFTLKPSDCPDTEVPVRIADSDRGCLWYRKDNKFKIPKRFHLISPIIQQSAKNVVLFDLLVNILGHNLAEPAYEAEVAQLEYKLVAGEHGLVIKVKGFNHKLSLLFHLIIDRLADFSASPGVFSMFSEQLKKTYFNILIKPDKLGKDVRLLMLEHCRWSMVEKCQALTAGLTSEDLTEFSRSFRTELYAEGLVQGNFCSTESAQFLQYVTEKLQFSKLPAVVPVMFRVVELPMKHHICKVKSLSKGDANSEVTVYYQSGVKALKEHTLMELLVMHMEEPCFDFLRTKETLGYHVYPTCRNTSGVLGFSVTVETQATKFNTELVELKIEEFLVSYGDTLNAMTEEAFNTQVISLVKLKECEDTHLGEEVDRNWAEVVTQQYVFDRLNREIEALKQMSRNELVSWFQEHREQNSRKLSVHVVGFGAEENDEDGSGKKQESKDEDTIGASYCEVSKLTFLPASPKLAGAISIMDIPAFTKGLPLFPYHKILE
;
A
#
# COMPACT_ATOMS: atom_id res chain seq x y z
N MET A 1 25.50 -20.25 5.94
CA MET A 1 25.25 -19.17 4.95
C MET A 1 26.28 -19.10 3.82
N ILE A 2 27.59 -19.11 4.08
CA ILE A 2 28.63 -19.01 3.02
C ILE A 2 28.45 -20.11 1.93
N GLY A 3 28.12 -21.34 2.33
CA GLY A 3 27.82 -22.42 1.39
C GLY A 3 26.58 -22.20 0.51
N SER A 4 25.56 -21.47 0.99
CA SER A 4 24.35 -21.15 0.22
C SER A 4 24.61 -20.03 -0.79
N LEU A 5 25.37 -18.99 -0.40
CA LEU A 5 25.80 -17.95 -1.33
C LEU A 5 26.61 -18.55 -2.47
N CYS A 6 27.54 -19.43 -2.14
CA CYS A 6 28.35 -20.08 -3.16
C CYS A 6 27.52 -20.92 -4.14
N LEU A 7 26.52 -21.65 -3.65
CA LEU A 7 25.63 -22.43 -4.53
C LEU A 7 24.84 -21.53 -5.49
N VAL A 8 24.31 -20.41 -4.99
CA VAL A 8 23.59 -19.43 -5.83
C VAL A 8 24.53 -18.82 -6.87
N THR A 9 25.72 -18.38 -6.47
CA THR A 9 26.74 -17.84 -7.37
C THR A 9 27.16 -18.86 -8.43
N HIS A 10 27.30 -20.14 -8.04
CA HIS A 10 27.60 -21.23 -8.97
C HIS A 10 26.50 -21.39 -10.03
N LEU A 11 25.23 -21.38 -9.64
CA LEU A 11 24.09 -21.44 -10.57
C LEU A 11 24.05 -20.24 -11.53
N VAL A 12 24.34 -19.03 -11.03
CA VAL A 12 24.43 -17.82 -11.87
C VAL A 12 25.52 -17.98 -12.92
N PHE A 13 26.71 -18.45 -12.55
CA PHE A 13 27.79 -18.70 -13.50
C PHE A 13 27.47 -19.86 -14.45
N GLN A 14 26.70 -20.87 -14.04
CA GLN A 14 26.20 -21.92 -14.94
C GLN A 14 25.25 -21.34 -15.99
N TYR A 15 24.35 -20.44 -15.59
CA TYR A 15 23.46 -19.74 -16.51
C TYR A 15 24.26 -18.88 -17.51
N LEU A 16 25.22 -18.10 -17.03
CA LEU A 16 26.10 -17.29 -17.89
C LEU A 16 26.91 -18.15 -18.85
N LYS A 17 27.44 -19.29 -18.40
CA LYS A 17 28.16 -20.23 -19.24
C LYS A 17 27.26 -20.86 -20.31
N MET A 18 26.02 -21.20 -19.96
CA MET A 18 25.01 -21.66 -20.92
C MET A 18 24.76 -20.59 -21.98
N LEU A 19 24.52 -19.33 -21.59
CA LEU A 19 24.32 -18.22 -22.52
C LEU A 19 25.53 -18.03 -23.45
N GLN A 20 26.75 -18.10 -22.91
CA GLN A 20 27.99 -18.00 -23.70
C GLN A 20 28.14 -19.14 -24.71
N THR A 21 27.62 -20.33 -24.37
CA THR A 21 27.69 -21.52 -25.23
C THR A 21 26.64 -21.49 -26.33
N LEU A 22 25.41 -21.07 -25.99
CA LEU A 22 24.29 -20.97 -26.95
C LEU A 22 24.43 -19.75 -27.88
N GLY A 23 25.04 -18.68 -27.38
CA GLY A 23 25.15 -17.40 -28.07
C GLY A 23 23.84 -16.59 -28.08
N PRO A 24 23.88 -15.36 -28.61
CA PRO A 24 22.71 -14.49 -28.70
C PRO A 24 21.57 -15.10 -29.52
N GLN A 25 20.33 -14.88 -29.05
CA GLN A 25 19.12 -15.46 -29.65
C GLN A 25 18.26 -14.37 -30.28
N GLN A 26 18.15 -14.37 -31.61
CA GLN A 26 17.37 -13.39 -32.35
C GLN A 26 15.89 -13.38 -31.95
N ARG A 27 15.28 -14.56 -31.74
CA ARG A 27 13.89 -14.67 -31.24
C ARG A 27 13.67 -13.85 -29.97
N VAL A 28 14.55 -13.99 -28.98
CA VAL A 28 14.41 -13.30 -27.68
C VAL A 28 14.55 -11.80 -27.88
N TYR A 29 15.47 -11.35 -28.74
CA TYR A 29 15.58 -9.95 -29.11
C TYR A 29 14.29 -9.43 -29.76
N GLU A 30 13.73 -10.15 -30.72
CA GLU A 30 12.50 -9.76 -31.43
C GLU A 30 11.28 -9.74 -30.50
N GLU A 31 11.21 -10.66 -29.52
CA GLU A 31 10.19 -10.65 -28.47
C GLU A 31 10.28 -9.39 -27.61
N ILE A 32 11.49 -9.05 -27.11
CA ILE A 32 11.70 -7.83 -26.31
C ILE A 32 11.43 -6.58 -27.17
N GLN A 33 11.92 -6.54 -28.40
CA GLN A 33 11.67 -5.44 -29.33
C GLN A 33 10.18 -5.22 -29.56
N MET A 34 9.40 -6.30 -29.75
CA MET A 34 7.95 -6.22 -29.91
C MET A 34 7.28 -5.71 -28.65
N ILE A 35 7.72 -6.14 -27.46
CA ILE A 35 7.22 -5.64 -26.17
C ILE A 35 7.47 -4.14 -26.04
N GLU A 36 8.71 -3.68 -26.24
CA GLU A 36 9.08 -2.26 -26.14
C GLU A 36 8.37 -1.40 -27.18
N THR A 37 8.25 -1.90 -28.42
CA THR A 37 7.52 -1.21 -29.49
C THR A 37 6.04 -1.04 -29.13
N ASN A 38 5.42 -2.09 -28.59
CA ASN A 38 4.03 -2.03 -28.15
C ASN A 38 3.87 -1.08 -26.96
N GLU A 39 4.78 -1.12 -25.98
CA GLU A 39 4.73 -0.23 -24.83
C GLU A 39 4.84 1.24 -25.25
N PHE A 40 5.82 1.58 -26.09
CA PHE A 40 5.99 2.92 -26.62
C PHE A 40 4.76 3.39 -27.42
N HIS A 41 4.24 2.54 -28.31
CA HIS A 41 3.09 2.90 -29.14
C HIS A 41 1.80 3.15 -28.35
N TYR A 42 1.65 2.47 -27.21
CA TYR A 42 0.47 2.55 -26.34
C TYR A 42 0.78 3.14 -24.96
N GLN A 43 1.82 3.98 -24.87
CA GLN A 43 2.24 4.61 -23.62
C GLN A 43 1.11 5.46 -23.05
N GLU A 44 0.82 5.28 -21.75
CA GLU A 44 -0.11 6.15 -21.04
C GLU A 44 0.56 7.51 -20.79
N GLN A 45 -0.24 8.56 -20.62
CA GLN A 45 0.30 9.86 -20.24
C GLN A 45 0.97 9.75 -18.86
N ILE A 46 2.23 10.18 -18.78
CA ILE A 46 3.04 10.21 -17.55
C ILE A 46 2.79 11.55 -16.85
N ASP A 47 3.06 11.60 -15.55
CA ASP A 47 3.10 12.86 -14.81
C ASP A 47 3.99 13.89 -15.54
N PRO A 48 3.52 15.15 -15.75
CA PRO A 48 4.28 16.14 -16.51
C PRO A 48 5.66 16.48 -15.93
N ILE A 49 5.87 16.34 -14.61
CA ILE A 49 7.15 16.63 -13.98
C ILE A 49 8.13 15.50 -14.28
N GLU A 50 7.71 14.25 -14.08
CA GLU A 50 8.51 13.06 -14.42
C GLU A 50 8.86 13.05 -15.91
N TYR A 51 7.89 13.32 -16.78
CA TYR A 51 8.11 13.34 -18.23
C TYR A 51 9.15 14.39 -18.66
N VAL A 52 9.16 15.58 -18.05
CA VAL A 52 10.17 16.60 -18.37
C VAL A 52 11.54 16.19 -17.89
N GLU A 53 11.64 15.54 -16.73
CA GLU A 53 12.89 15.01 -16.18
C GLU A 53 13.50 13.97 -17.14
N ASP A 54 12.73 12.96 -17.53
CA ASP A 54 13.14 11.88 -18.43
C ASP A 54 13.66 12.42 -19.78
N ILE A 55 12.90 13.33 -20.40
CA ILE A 55 13.31 13.93 -21.68
C ILE A 55 14.60 14.75 -21.52
N CYS A 56 14.78 15.47 -20.41
CA CYS A 56 16.01 16.23 -20.18
C CYS A 56 17.24 15.32 -20.08
N GLU A 57 17.10 14.13 -19.49
CA GLU A 57 18.16 13.12 -19.46
C GLU A 57 18.45 12.56 -20.86
N ASN A 58 17.41 12.20 -21.60
CA ASN A 58 17.53 11.69 -22.97
C ASN A 58 18.22 12.69 -23.90
N MET A 59 18.01 13.99 -23.70
CA MET A 59 18.69 15.06 -24.43
C MET A 59 20.21 15.09 -24.26
N GLN A 60 20.75 14.49 -23.20
CA GLN A 60 22.20 14.39 -22.97
C GLN A 60 22.83 13.15 -23.63
N LEU A 61 22.02 12.12 -23.90
CA LEU A 61 22.49 10.79 -24.32
C LEU A 61 22.25 10.51 -25.81
N PHE A 62 21.12 10.98 -26.34
CA PHE A 62 20.64 10.62 -27.67
C PHE A 62 20.68 11.81 -28.65
N PRO A 63 20.74 11.57 -29.96
CA PRO A 63 20.52 12.62 -30.95
C PRO A 63 19.08 13.14 -30.88
N LYS A 64 18.85 14.32 -31.47
CA LYS A 64 17.56 15.02 -31.39
C LYS A 64 16.38 14.17 -31.85
N GLU A 65 16.59 13.35 -32.87
CA GLU A 65 15.59 12.49 -33.47
C GLU A 65 15.11 11.39 -32.50
N ASP A 66 15.93 11.04 -31.51
CA ASP A 66 15.73 9.92 -30.59
C ASP A 66 15.47 10.34 -29.15
N PHE A 67 15.20 11.62 -28.87
CA PHE A 67 14.90 12.07 -27.49
C PHE A 67 13.70 11.35 -26.86
N LEU A 68 12.75 10.87 -27.69
CA LEU A 68 11.57 10.15 -27.23
C LEU A 68 11.71 8.62 -27.33
N THR A 69 12.66 8.13 -28.12
CA THR A 69 12.72 6.71 -28.53
C THR A 69 14.01 6.01 -28.18
N GLY A 70 15.08 6.75 -27.90
CA GLY A 70 16.45 6.21 -27.80
C GLY A 70 16.69 5.35 -26.57
N ASP A 71 15.98 5.61 -25.47
CA ASP A 71 16.02 4.87 -24.22
C ASP A 71 15.13 3.61 -24.22
N GLN A 72 14.12 3.57 -25.08
CA GLN A 72 13.12 2.49 -25.10
C GLN A 72 13.17 1.60 -26.35
N LEU A 73 13.16 2.17 -27.56
CA LEU A 73 13.01 1.39 -28.79
C LEU A 73 14.30 0.64 -29.15
N MET A 74 14.12 -0.63 -29.50
CA MET A 74 15.21 -1.47 -30.01
C MET A 74 15.25 -1.43 -31.54
N PHE A 75 16.34 -0.90 -32.12
CA PHE A 75 16.43 -0.66 -33.57
C PHE A 75 17.09 -1.80 -34.37
N GLU A 76 18.23 -2.31 -33.90
CA GLU A 76 19.04 -3.31 -34.62
C GLU A 76 19.45 -4.47 -33.71
N TYR A 77 19.26 -5.70 -34.19
CA TYR A 77 19.80 -6.90 -33.56
C TYR A 77 21.27 -7.06 -33.94
N ASN A 78 22.16 -6.81 -32.97
CA ASN A 78 23.60 -6.97 -33.15
C ASN A 78 24.14 -8.07 -32.20
N PRO A 79 24.31 -9.32 -32.68
CA PRO A 79 24.78 -10.42 -31.84
C PRO A 79 26.23 -10.21 -31.38
N GLU A 80 27.06 -9.48 -32.13
CA GLU A 80 28.44 -9.21 -31.74
C GLU A 80 28.51 -8.33 -30.48
N VAL A 81 27.67 -7.30 -30.38
CA VAL A 81 27.58 -6.43 -29.19
C VAL A 81 27.10 -7.22 -27.97
N ILE A 82 26.05 -8.04 -28.12
CA ILE A 82 25.53 -8.88 -27.04
C ILE A 82 26.61 -9.87 -26.57
N SER A 83 27.30 -10.52 -27.52
CA SER A 83 28.39 -11.45 -27.22
C SER A 83 29.56 -10.76 -26.53
N ALA A 84 29.90 -9.54 -26.97
CA ALA A 84 30.97 -8.75 -26.36
C ALA A 84 30.63 -8.41 -24.90
N ALA A 85 29.41 -7.94 -24.61
CA ALA A 85 28.96 -7.69 -23.24
C ALA A 85 28.98 -8.97 -22.39
N LEU A 86 28.43 -10.06 -22.91
CA LEU A 86 28.39 -11.36 -22.23
C LEU A 86 29.80 -11.93 -21.95
N SER A 87 30.79 -11.62 -22.78
CA SER A 87 32.20 -12.01 -22.57
C SER A 87 32.85 -11.28 -21.39
N LEU A 88 32.30 -10.16 -20.94
CA LEU A 88 32.77 -9.42 -19.76
C LEU A 88 32.18 -9.95 -18.45
N LEU A 89 31.09 -10.72 -18.50
CA LEU A 89 30.41 -11.29 -17.33
C LEU A 89 31.11 -12.59 -16.90
N THR A 90 32.29 -12.45 -16.29
CA THR A 90 33.11 -13.58 -15.84
C THR A 90 33.32 -13.57 -14.32
N PRO A 91 33.60 -14.73 -13.69
CA PRO A 91 33.83 -14.80 -12.25
C PRO A 91 34.92 -13.84 -11.73
N GLU A 92 35.98 -13.64 -12.51
CA GLU A 92 37.14 -12.80 -12.14
C GLU A 92 36.82 -11.30 -12.10
N LYS A 93 35.72 -10.88 -12.73
CA LYS A 93 35.26 -9.49 -12.73
C LYS A 93 34.05 -9.25 -11.82
N ALA A 94 33.57 -10.30 -11.15
CA ALA A 94 32.39 -10.21 -10.31
C ALA A 94 32.72 -9.56 -8.95
N ASN A 95 31.79 -8.75 -8.46
CA ASN A 95 31.79 -8.27 -7.07
C ASN A 95 30.57 -8.88 -6.37
N LEU A 96 30.81 -9.61 -5.28
CA LEU A 96 29.75 -10.31 -4.53
C LEU A 96 29.46 -9.55 -3.24
N MET A 97 28.22 -9.08 -3.10
CA MET A 97 27.77 -8.35 -1.91
C MET A 97 26.78 -9.22 -1.12
N LEU A 98 27.12 -9.55 0.13
CA LEU A 98 26.24 -10.28 1.04
C LEU A 98 25.70 -9.35 2.12
N LEU A 99 24.38 -9.15 2.14
CA LEU A 99 23.71 -8.42 3.21
C LEU A 99 23.04 -9.44 4.15
N SER A 100 23.52 -9.55 5.39
CA SER A 100 22.93 -10.44 6.38
C SER A 100 23.08 -9.90 7.81
N PRO A 101 21.99 -9.85 8.61
CA PRO A 101 22.05 -9.47 10.02
C PRO A 101 22.95 -10.36 10.87
N GLU A 102 23.24 -11.60 10.46
CA GLU A 102 24.09 -12.53 11.22
C GLU A 102 25.54 -12.06 11.35
N HIS A 103 25.97 -11.06 10.56
CA HIS A 103 27.30 -10.44 10.63
C HIS A 103 27.33 -9.15 11.47
N GLU A 104 26.24 -8.83 12.18
CA GLU A 104 26.19 -7.69 13.08
C GLU A 104 27.29 -7.77 14.15
N GLY A 105 28.05 -6.69 14.31
CA GLY A 105 29.19 -6.61 15.24
C GLY A 105 30.44 -7.41 14.82
N GLN A 106 30.40 -8.12 13.69
CA GLN A 106 31.53 -8.88 13.15
C GLN A 106 32.26 -8.14 12.02
N CYS A 107 31.69 -7.04 11.55
CA CYS A 107 32.22 -6.22 10.47
C CYS A 107 33.16 -5.12 11.02
N PRO A 108 34.46 -5.12 10.66
CA PRO A 108 35.43 -4.19 11.24
C PRO A 108 35.41 -2.80 10.59
N LEU A 109 34.86 -2.66 9.37
CA LEU A 109 34.83 -1.40 8.64
C LEU A 109 33.50 -0.69 8.86
N ARG A 110 33.54 0.64 8.75
CA ARG A 110 32.38 1.50 8.90
C ARG A 110 32.38 2.56 7.79
N GLU A 111 31.32 2.57 7.01
CA GLU A 111 31.07 3.61 6.01
C GLU A 111 30.89 4.96 6.74
N LYS A 112 31.44 6.03 6.17
CA LYS A 112 31.59 7.33 6.82
C LYS A 112 30.26 8.03 7.13
N TRP A 113 29.30 7.98 6.22
CA TRP A 113 28.12 8.85 6.26
C TRP A 113 26.93 8.22 6.98
N PHE A 114 26.61 6.98 6.63
CA PHE A 114 25.51 6.24 7.22
C PHE A 114 25.97 5.35 8.37
N GLY A 115 27.28 5.17 8.53
CA GLY A 115 27.83 4.33 9.58
C GLY A 115 27.61 2.84 9.32
N THR A 116 27.27 2.45 8.09
CA THR A 116 27.04 1.06 7.68
C THR A 116 28.28 0.22 7.98
N GLN A 117 28.11 -0.82 8.79
CA GLN A 117 29.20 -1.74 9.10
C GLN A 117 29.35 -2.76 7.97
N TYR A 118 30.58 -2.99 7.52
CA TYR A 118 30.87 -3.96 6.45
C TYR A 118 32.26 -4.61 6.62
N SER A 119 32.49 -5.69 5.89
CA SER A 119 33.81 -6.30 5.69
C SER A 119 34.09 -6.44 4.20
N VAL A 120 35.36 -6.61 3.85
CA VAL A 120 35.80 -6.88 2.49
C VAL A 120 36.79 -8.04 2.57
N GLU A 121 36.54 -9.08 1.77
CA GLU A 121 37.33 -10.30 1.74
C GLU A 121 37.53 -10.72 0.28
N ASP A 122 38.70 -11.29 -0.02
CA ASP A 122 38.96 -11.90 -1.31
C ASP A 122 38.19 -13.21 -1.43
N ILE A 123 37.69 -13.52 -2.63
CA ILE A 123 37.02 -14.79 -2.91
C ILE A 123 38.07 -15.92 -2.78
N GLN A 124 37.72 -16.98 -2.05
CA GLN A 124 38.64 -18.12 -1.88
C GLN A 124 38.98 -18.75 -3.22
N GLN A 125 40.25 -19.10 -3.38
CA GLN A 125 40.80 -19.61 -4.65
C GLN A 125 40.08 -20.88 -5.14
N GLU A 126 39.67 -21.75 -4.23
CA GLU A 126 38.92 -22.98 -4.55
C GLU A 126 37.62 -22.69 -5.34
N TRP A 127 36.87 -21.66 -4.93
CA TRP A 127 35.65 -21.25 -5.61
C TRP A 127 35.94 -20.60 -6.96
N MET A 128 36.97 -19.76 -7.01
CA MET A 128 37.41 -19.14 -8.26
C MET A 128 37.83 -20.19 -9.29
N GLU A 129 38.61 -21.20 -8.89
CA GLU A 129 39.01 -22.32 -9.75
C GLU A 129 37.80 -23.13 -10.22
N GLN A 130 36.83 -23.37 -9.34
CA GLN A 130 35.60 -24.07 -9.70
C GLN A 130 34.75 -23.28 -10.72
N TRP A 131 34.66 -21.96 -10.57
CA TRP A 131 33.84 -21.11 -11.46
C TRP A 131 34.50 -20.81 -12.80
N THR A 132 35.83 -20.71 -12.83
CA THR A 132 36.62 -20.40 -14.05
C THR A 132 37.02 -21.65 -14.84
N GLY A 133 37.04 -22.82 -14.18
CA GLY A 133 37.39 -24.11 -14.78
C GLY A 133 36.28 -24.72 -15.63
N ASN A 134 36.21 -26.06 -15.65
CA ASN A 134 35.22 -26.80 -16.43
C ASN A 134 33.88 -26.88 -15.68
N LEU A 135 33.18 -25.75 -15.64
CA LEU A 135 31.87 -25.62 -15.04
C LEU A 135 30.85 -26.44 -15.84
N GLU A 136 30.39 -27.55 -15.29
CA GLU A 136 29.39 -28.42 -15.94
C GLU A 136 28.06 -27.69 -16.07
N LEU A 137 27.41 -27.82 -17.24
CA LEU A 137 26.10 -27.22 -17.47
C LEU A 137 25.02 -28.09 -16.82
N ASN A 138 24.13 -27.44 -16.08
CA ASN A 138 22.94 -28.08 -15.51
C ASN A 138 21.84 -28.17 -16.58
N SER A 139 21.29 -29.36 -16.81
CA SER A 139 20.22 -29.58 -17.79
C SER A 139 18.89 -28.91 -17.42
N ASP A 140 18.69 -28.62 -16.14
CA ASP A 140 17.49 -27.94 -15.66
C ASP A 140 17.54 -26.43 -15.95
N ILE A 141 18.70 -25.91 -16.36
CA ILE A 141 18.88 -24.52 -16.77
C ILE A 141 18.73 -24.43 -18.28
N HIS A 142 17.76 -23.65 -18.73
CA HIS A 142 17.50 -23.43 -20.15
C HIS A 142 17.03 -22.00 -20.43
N LEU A 143 16.98 -21.63 -21.71
CA LEU A 143 16.36 -20.39 -22.16
C LEU A 143 14.84 -20.41 -21.91
N PRO A 144 14.21 -19.24 -21.71
CA PRO A 144 12.76 -19.16 -21.62
C PRO A 144 12.09 -19.65 -22.92
N GLN A 145 10.89 -20.21 -22.79
CA GLN A 145 10.06 -20.59 -23.94
C GLN A 145 9.53 -19.34 -24.66
N GLU A 146 8.80 -19.55 -25.75
CA GLU A 146 8.11 -18.46 -26.45
C GLU A 146 7.01 -17.88 -25.57
N ASN A 147 7.03 -16.57 -25.37
CA ASN A 147 6.11 -15.90 -24.46
C ASN A 147 4.70 -15.77 -25.09
N LYS A 148 3.78 -16.62 -24.64
CA LYS A 148 2.38 -16.66 -25.10
C LYS A 148 1.53 -15.44 -24.70
N PHE A 149 2.02 -14.60 -23.79
CA PHE A 149 1.32 -13.42 -23.29
C PHE A 149 1.60 -12.16 -24.10
N ILE A 150 2.55 -12.18 -25.06
CA ILE A 150 2.78 -11.02 -25.92
C ILE A 150 1.53 -10.73 -26.75
N ALA A 151 1.03 -9.50 -26.64
CA ALA A 151 -0.15 -9.05 -27.35
C ALA A 151 0.17 -8.77 -28.83
N THR A 152 -0.62 -9.37 -29.71
CA THR A 152 -0.52 -9.17 -31.17
C THR A 152 -1.80 -8.61 -31.80
N ASP A 153 -2.84 -8.39 -30.99
CA ASP A 153 -4.13 -7.86 -31.42
C ASP A 153 -4.50 -6.69 -30.50
N PHE A 154 -4.62 -5.51 -31.12
CA PHE A 154 -4.94 -4.25 -30.47
C PHE A 154 -6.24 -3.65 -31.02
N THR A 155 -7.04 -4.46 -31.73
CA THR A 155 -8.27 -4.01 -32.37
C THR A 155 -9.25 -3.47 -31.32
N LEU A 156 -9.75 -2.26 -31.55
CA LEU A 156 -10.82 -1.68 -30.74
C LEU A 156 -12.13 -2.41 -31.03
N LYS A 157 -12.71 -3.02 -30.00
CA LYS A 157 -13.96 -3.78 -30.11
C LYS A 157 -15.15 -2.82 -30.15
N PRO A 158 -16.15 -3.03 -31.02
CA PRO A 158 -17.37 -2.23 -31.01
C PRO A 158 -18.15 -2.45 -29.71
N SER A 159 -18.92 -1.44 -29.32
CA SER A 159 -19.85 -1.55 -28.18
C SER A 159 -21.03 -2.44 -28.54
N ASP A 160 -21.40 -3.32 -27.62
CA ASP A 160 -22.56 -4.23 -27.69
C ASP A 160 -23.73 -3.77 -26.81
N CYS A 161 -23.53 -2.68 -26.05
CA CYS A 161 -24.55 -1.94 -25.31
C CYS A 161 -24.37 -0.42 -25.52
N PRO A 162 -25.35 0.43 -25.15
CA PRO A 162 -25.16 1.88 -25.19
C PRO A 162 -23.97 2.31 -24.33
N ASP A 163 -23.13 3.19 -24.87
CA ASP A 163 -22.00 3.76 -24.13
C ASP A 163 -22.50 4.71 -23.04
N THR A 164 -21.83 4.70 -21.89
CA THR A 164 -22.18 5.50 -20.72
C THR A 164 -20.94 6.22 -20.17
N GLU A 165 -21.14 7.43 -19.64
CA GLU A 165 -20.05 8.22 -19.04
C GLU A 165 -19.57 7.60 -17.72
N VAL A 166 -20.45 6.88 -17.02
CA VAL A 166 -20.18 6.19 -15.75
C VAL A 166 -20.34 4.68 -15.88
N PRO A 167 -19.70 3.87 -14.99
CA PRO A 167 -19.93 2.44 -14.94
C PRO A 167 -21.40 2.06 -14.72
N VAL A 168 -21.85 1.04 -15.45
CA VAL A 168 -23.18 0.46 -15.34
C VAL A 168 -23.10 -0.99 -14.90
N ARG A 169 -24.08 -1.44 -14.12
CA ARG A 169 -24.17 -2.82 -13.68
C ARG A 169 -24.72 -3.70 -14.79
N ILE A 170 -23.91 -4.62 -15.29
CA ILE A 170 -24.27 -5.52 -16.41
C ILE A 170 -24.56 -6.96 -15.97
N ALA A 171 -24.13 -7.34 -14.76
CA ALA A 171 -24.47 -8.61 -14.14
C ALA A 171 -24.77 -8.38 -12.66
N ASP A 172 -25.80 -9.07 -12.16
CA ASP A 172 -26.28 -8.94 -10.78
C ASP A 172 -26.91 -10.26 -10.34
N SER A 173 -26.42 -10.83 -9.24
CA SER A 173 -26.93 -12.07 -8.66
C SER A 173 -26.68 -12.08 -7.15
N ASP A 174 -27.23 -13.07 -6.45
CA ASP A 174 -27.01 -13.25 -5.01
C ASP A 174 -25.56 -13.64 -4.64
N ARG A 175 -24.73 -13.96 -5.63
CA ARG A 175 -23.33 -14.34 -5.49
C ARG A 175 -22.36 -13.24 -5.95
N GLY A 176 -22.84 -12.16 -6.52
CA GLY A 176 -21.97 -11.11 -7.02
C GLY A 176 -22.58 -10.23 -8.08
N CYS A 177 -21.88 -9.14 -8.38
CA CYS A 177 -22.23 -8.20 -9.42
C CYS A 177 -21.00 -7.75 -10.22
N LEU A 178 -21.26 -7.25 -11.43
CA LEU A 178 -20.22 -6.73 -12.31
C LEU A 178 -20.62 -5.36 -12.86
N TRP A 179 -19.76 -4.39 -12.62
CA TRP A 179 -19.80 -3.06 -13.21
C TRP A 179 -18.95 -3.03 -14.48
N TYR A 180 -19.47 -2.38 -15.50
CA TYR A 180 -18.84 -2.26 -16.80
C TYR A 180 -18.90 -0.83 -17.31
N ARG A 181 -17.81 -0.39 -17.91
CA ARG A 181 -17.76 0.83 -18.69
C ARG A 181 -16.91 0.58 -19.92
N LYS A 182 -17.45 0.87 -21.11
CA LYS A 182 -16.61 0.87 -22.31
C LYS A 182 -15.63 2.02 -22.21
N ASP A 183 -14.36 1.74 -22.45
CA ASP A 183 -13.37 2.76 -22.70
C ASP A 183 -12.51 2.34 -23.90
N ASN A 184 -12.07 3.33 -24.66
CA ASN A 184 -11.20 3.16 -25.82
C ASN A 184 -9.76 3.64 -25.52
N LYS A 185 -9.48 4.09 -24.28
CA LYS A 185 -8.12 4.35 -23.79
C LYS A 185 -7.31 3.04 -23.70
N PHE A 186 -6.02 3.10 -24.05
CA PHE A 186 -5.11 1.94 -24.12
C PHE A 186 -4.54 1.57 -22.73
N LYS A 187 -4.06 0.33 -22.56
CA LYS A 187 -3.76 -0.38 -21.28
C LYS A 187 -4.98 -0.45 -20.33
N ILE A 188 -5.56 -1.65 -20.19
CA ILE A 188 -6.90 -1.82 -19.63
C ILE A 188 -6.86 -2.42 -18.22
N PRO A 189 -7.27 -1.67 -17.19
CA PRO A 189 -7.36 -2.17 -15.83
C PRO A 189 -8.70 -2.90 -15.57
N LYS A 190 -8.61 -3.98 -14.81
CA LYS A 190 -9.70 -4.76 -14.23
C LYS A 190 -9.50 -4.87 -12.73
N ARG A 191 -10.60 -4.90 -11.99
CA ARG A 191 -10.60 -5.03 -10.53
C ARG A 191 -11.69 -6.01 -10.10
N PHE A 192 -11.36 -6.94 -9.22
CA PHE A 192 -12.30 -7.88 -8.61
C PHE A 192 -12.10 -7.91 -7.11
N HIS A 193 -13.19 -8.02 -6.34
CA HIS A 193 -13.21 -8.12 -4.90
C HIS A 193 -13.99 -9.36 -4.49
N LEU A 194 -13.31 -10.32 -3.87
CA LEU A 194 -13.91 -11.52 -3.30
C LEU A 194 -14.14 -11.29 -1.81
N ILE A 195 -15.37 -10.96 -1.44
CA ILE A 195 -15.75 -10.54 -0.09
C ILE A 195 -16.06 -11.77 0.77
N SER A 196 -15.49 -11.84 1.97
CA SER A 196 -15.80 -12.84 2.98
C SER A 196 -15.65 -12.30 4.41
N PRO A 197 -16.72 -12.31 5.24
CA PRO A 197 -16.66 -11.85 6.62
C PRO A 197 -15.86 -12.78 7.54
N ILE A 198 -15.55 -14.01 7.10
CA ILE A 198 -14.80 -14.99 7.91
C ILE A 198 -13.42 -14.48 8.33
N ILE A 199 -12.82 -13.58 7.53
CA ILE A 199 -11.49 -13.00 7.76
C ILE A 199 -11.44 -12.32 9.13
N GLN A 200 -12.46 -11.55 9.50
CA GLN A 200 -12.47 -10.75 10.74
C GLN A 200 -13.01 -11.49 11.97
N GLN A 201 -13.36 -12.78 11.85
CA GLN A 201 -13.90 -13.56 12.99
C GLN A 201 -12.86 -13.80 14.10
N SER A 202 -11.58 -13.80 13.77
CA SER A 202 -10.48 -13.93 14.74
C SER A 202 -9.19 -13.34 14.21
N ALA A 203 -8.27 -12.92 15.09
CA ALA A 203 -6.91 -12.53 14.69
C ALA A 203 -6.20 -13.65 13.91
N LYS A 204 -6.43 -14.91 14.28
CA LYS A 204 -5.93 -16.09 13.54
C LYS A 204 -6.37 -16.08 12.08
N ASN A 205 -7.65 -15.83 11.81
CA ASN A 205 -8.17 -15.80 10.44
C ASN A 205 -7.57 -14.65 9.62
N VAL A 206 -7.36 -13.48 10.23
CA VAL A 206 -6.70 -12.35 9.54
C VAL A 206 -5.27 -12.71 9.14
N VAL A 207 -4.51 -13.33 10.04
CA VAL A 207 -3.13 -13.77 9.74
C VAL A 207 -3.10 -14.88 8.69
N LEU A 208 -4.00 -15.86 8.78
CA LEU A 208 -4.11 -16.92 7.77
C LEU A 208 -4.50 -16.37 6.40
N PHE A 209 -5.33 -15.32 6.35
CA PHE A 209 -5.66 -14.63 5.11
C PHE A 209 -4.45 -13.89 4.53
N ASP A 210 -3.68 -13.16 5.34
CA ASP A 210 -2.44 -12.53 4.91
C ASP A 210 -1.45 -13.58 4.37
N LEU A 211 -1.30 -14.73 5.03
CA LEU A 211 -0.47 -15.84 4.55
C LEU A 211 -0.99 -16.42 3.24
N LEU A 212 -2.31 -16.63 3.11
CA LEU A 212 -2.94 -17.13 1.89
C LEU A 212 -2.62 -16.22 0.70
N VAL A 213 -2.79 -14.90 0.86
CA VAL A 213 -2.56 -13.93 -0.22
C VAL A 213 -1.08 -13.85 -0.60
N ASN A 214 -0.17 -13.82 0.38
CA ASN A 214 1.27 -13.81 0.12
C ASN A 214 1.75 -15.09 -0.58
N ILE A 215 1.29 -16.26 -0.13
CA ILE A 215 1.64 -17.55 -0.74
C ILE A 215 0.99 -17.70 -2.12
N LEU A 216 -0.23 -17.18 -2.31
CA LEU A 216 -0.86 -17.17 -3.63
C LEU A 216 -0.05 -16.32 -4.63
N GLY A 217 0.44 -15.14 -4.20
CA GLY A 217 1.36 -14.32 -4.99
C GLY A 217 2.66 -15.07 -5.34
N HIS A 218 3.24 -15.79 -4.39
CA HIS A 218 4.40 -16.64 -4.64
C HIS A 218 4.13 -17.76 -5.66
N ASN A 219 3.02 -18.46 -5.51
CA ASN A 219 2.59 -19.53 -6.43
C ASN A 219 2.28 -19.00 -7.84
N LEU A 220 2.03 -17.69 -7.98
CA LEU A 220 1.78 -17.01 -9.25
C LEU A 220 3.05 -16.41 -9.87
N ALA A 221 4.09 -16.14 -9.09
CA ALA A 221 5.29 -15.44 -9.55
C ALA A 221 5.91 -16.08 -10.79
N GLU A 222 6.18 -17.39 -10.76
CA GLU A 222 6.73 -18.12 -11.91
C GLU A 222 5.74 -18.23 -13.09
N PRO A 223 4.49 -18.75 -12.93
CA PRO A 223 3.60 -18.94 -14.07
C PRO A 223 3.06 -17.64 -14.68
N ALA A 224 3.08 -16.52 -13.95
CA ALA A 224 2.68 -15.20 -14.44
C ALA A 224 3.86 -14.33 -14.89
N TYR A 225 5.12 -14.76 -14.70
CA TYR A 225 6.30 -13.97 -15.06
C TYR A 225 6.31 -13.54 -16.53
N GLU A 226 5.97 -14.48 -17.43
CA GLU A 226 5.84 -14.18 -18.87
C GLU A 226 4.76 -13.12 -19.14
N ALA A 227 3.69 -13.09 -18.35
CA ALA A 227 2.65 -12.08 -18.46
C ALA A 227 3.17 -10.69 -18.05
N GLU A 228 3.91 -10.60 -16.95
CA GLU A 228 4.53 -9.35 -16.48
C GLU A 228 5.51 -8.80 -17.51
N VAL A 229 6.40 -9.65 -18.05
CA VAL A 229 7.32 -9.28 -19.14
C VAL A 229 6.54 -8.79 -20.37
N ALA A 230 5.38 -9.38 -20.66
CA ALA A 230 4.51 -8.96 -21.75
C ALA A 230 3.57 -7.78 -21.40
N GLN A 231 3.93 -6.97 -20.40
CA GLN A 231 3.19 -5.76 -20.02
C GLN A 231 1.77 -6.04 -19.50
N LEU A 232 1.58 -7.21 -18.88
CA LEU A 232 0.37 -7.57 -18.13
C LEU A 232 0.70 -7.63 -16.64
N GLU A 233 0.23 -6.63 -15.91
CA GLU A 233 0.45 -6.53 -14.47
C GLU A 233 -0.71 -7.16 -13.70
N TYR A 234 -0.41 -7.74 -12.54
CA TYR A 234 -1.42 -8.09 -11.55
C TYR A 234 -0.96 -7.70 -10.14
N LYS A 235 -1.93 -7.48 -9.26
CA LYS A 235 -1.69 -7.25 -7.85
C LYS A 235 -2.78 -7.90 -7.01
N LEU A 236 -2.35 -8.67 -6.02
CA LEU A 236 -3.23 -9.25 -5.02
C LEU A 236 -3.12 -8.42 -3.73
N VAL A 237 -4.26 -7.97 -3.22
CA VAL A 237 -4.30 -7.15 -2.01
C VAL A 237 -5.24 -7.80 -1.00
N ALA A 238 -4.72 -8.11 0.17
CA ALA A 238 -5.50 -8.51 1.33
C ALA A 238 -6.23 -7.27 1.88
N GLY A 239 -7.54 -7.18 1.63
CA GLY A 239 -8.41 -6.17 2.23
C GLY A 239 -8.95 -6.65 3.58
N GLU A 240 -9.58 -5.73 4.33
CA GLU A 240 -10.14 -6.05 5.65
C GLU A 240 -11.27 -7.10 5.58
N HIS A 241 -12.00 -7.17 4.46
CA HIS A 241 -13.14 -8.07 4.30
C HIS A 241 -13.10 -8.88 3.00
N GLY A 242 -11.96 -8.93 2.31
CA GLY A 242 -11.89 -9.68 1.06
C GLY A 242 -10.56 -9.58 0.33
N LEU A 243 -10.41 -10.41 -0.71
CA LEU A 243 -9.27 -10.41 -1.61
C LEU A 243 -9.58 -9.47 -2.79
N VAL A 244 -8.77 -8.43 -2.96
CA VAL A 244 -8.82 -7.57 -4.14
C VAL A 244 -7.79 -8.05 -5.16
N ILE A 245 -8.27 -8.39 -6.35
CA ILE A 245 -7.46 -8.80 -7.51
C ILE A 245 -7.48 -7.62 -8.49
N LYS A 246 -6.31 -7.03 -8.72
CA LYS A 246 -6.10 -6.02 -9.77
C LYS A 246 -5.37 -6.68 -10.93
N VAL A 247 -5.84 -6.48 -12.15
CA VAL A 247 -5.11 -6.89 -13.36
C VAL A 247 -5.10 -5.70 -14.33
N LYS A 248 -4.00 -5.43 -15.01
CA LYS A 248 -3.85 -4.32 -15.96
C LYS A 248 -3.04 -4.79 -17.16
N GLY A 249 -3.35 -4.30 -18.36
CA GLY A 249 -2.54 -4.54 -19.56
C GLY A 249 -3.37 -4.63 -20.83
N PHE A 250 -2.80 -5.19 -21.90
CA PHE A 250 -3.47 -5.31 -23.20
C PHE A 250 -4.60 -6.36 -23.19
N ASN A 251 -5.78 -5.99 -23.70
CA ASN A 251 -7.00 -6.82 -23.60
C ASN A 251 -6.87 -8.22 -24.20
N HIS A 252 -6.08 -8.39 -25.26
CA HIS A 252 -5.94 -9.67 -25.97
C HIS A 252 -5.56 -10.82 -25.03
N LYS A 253 -4.56 -10.63 -24.16
CA LYS A 253 -4.03 -11.69 -23.29
C LYS A 253 -4.41 -11.52 -21.81
N LEU A 254 -5.06 -10.41 -21.44
CA LEU A 254 -5.47 -10.12 -20.06
C LEU A 254 -6.41 -11.18 -19.46
N SER A 255 -7.29 -11.79 -20.28
CA SER A 255 -8.18 -12.86 -19.82
C SER A 255 -7.41 -14.12 -19.40
N LEU A 256 -6.31 -14.44 -20.08
CA LEU A 256 -5.47 -15.60 -19.75
C LEU A 256 -4.82 -15.43 -18.38
N LEU A 257 -4.30 -14.24 -18.09
CA LEU A 257 -3.72 -13.91 -16.79
C LEU A 257 -4.79 -13.97 -15.68
N PHE A 258 -5.98 -13.42 -15.92
CA PHE A 258 -7.07 -13.48 -14.95
C PHE A 258 -7.50 -14.91 -14.64
N HIS A 259 -7.68 -15.76 -15.67
CA HIS A 259 -8.01 -17.17 -15.47
C HIS A 259 -6.92 -17.91 -14.69
N LEU A 260 -5.64 -17.65 -15.00
CA LEU A 260 -4.51 -18.21 -14.25
C LEU A 260 -4.59 -17.86 -12.76
N ILE A 261 -4.89 -16.61 -12.41
CA ILE A 261 -5.02 -16.17 -11.01
C ILE A 261 -6.15 -16.92 -10.30
N ILE A 262 -7.33 -16.99 -10.92
CA ILE A 262 -8.50 -17.67 -10.33
C ILE A 262 -8.26 -19.18 -10.23
N ASP A 263 -7.60 -19.78 -11.22
CA ASP A 263 -7.21 -21.20 -11.18
C ASP A 263 -6.25 -21.48 -10.03
N ARG A 264 -5.23 -20.64 -9.84
CA ARG A 264 -4.29 -20.78 -8.70
C ARG A 264 -4.94 -20.56 -7.34
N LEU A 265 -5.96 -19.69 -7.27
CA LEU A 265 -6.76 -19.53 -6.06
C LEU A 265 -7.65 -20.77 -5.79
N ALA A 266 -8.23 -21.36 -6.85
CA ALA A 266 -9.04 -22.57 -6.76
C ALA A 266 -8.21 -23.80 -6.38
N ASP A 267 -7.02 -23.93 -6.92
CA ASP A 267 -6.10 -25.04 -6.68
C ASP A 267 -5.03 -24.70 -5.62
N PHE A 268 -5.33 -23.72 -4.76
CA PHE A 268 -4.39 -23.21 -3.76
C PHE A 268 -3.85 -24.34 -2.87
N SER A 269 -2.52 -24.40 -2.79
CA SER A 269 -1.79 -25.29 -1.89
C SER A 269 -0.50 -24.61 -1.42
N ALA A 270 -0.03 -25.02 -0.25
CA ALA A 270 1.21 -24.52 0.34
C ALA A 270 1.99 -25.71 0.88
N SER A 271 3.24 -25.88 0.47
CA SER A 271 4.13 -26.86 1.11
C SER A 271 4.53 -26.36 2.50
N PRO A 272 4.86 -27.26 3.46
CA PRO A 272 5.29 -26.83 4.80
C PRO A 272 6.50 -25.88 4.77
N GLY A 273 7.42 -26.06 3.82
CA GLY A 273 8.58 -25.18 3.64
C GLY A 273 8.18 -23.77 3.20
N VAL A 274 7.30 -23.65 2.19
CA VAL A 274 6.78 -22.37 1.72
C VAL A 274 5.97 -21.68 2.83
N PHE A 275 5.13 -22.43 3.54
CA PHE A 275 4.39 -21.91 4.68
C PHE A 275 5.30 -21.35 5.76
N SER A 276 6.35 -22.09 6.15
CA SER A 276 7.32 -21.64 7.15
C SER A 276 8.06 -20.38 6.68
N MET A 277 8.48 -20.33 5.42
CA MET A 277 9.17 -19.17 4.83
C MET A 277 8.29 -17.92 4.88
N PHE A 278 7.04 -18.02 4.44
CA PHE A 278 6.11 -16.89 4.44
C PHE A 278 5.64 -16.50 5.84
N SER A 279 5.56 -17.45 6.77
CA SER A 279 5.30 -17.15 8.19
C SER A 279 6.42 -16.31 8.79
N GLU A 280 7.68 -16.67 8.56
CA GLU A 280 8.83 -15.87 9.00
C GLU A 280 8.90 -14.50 8.31
N GLN A 281 8.62 -14.44 7.00
CA GLN A 281 8.58 -13.18 6.27
C GLN A 281 7.44 -12.27 6.78
N LEU A 282 6.29 -12.83 7.11
CA LEU A 282 5.15 -12.08 7.65
C LEU A 282 5.46 -11.54 9.06
N LYS A 283 6.17 -12.30 9.91
CA LYS A 283 6.66 -11.80 11.21
C LYS A 283 7.53 -10.55 11.04
N LYS A 284 8.46 -10.57 10.08
CA LYS A 284 9.30 -9.40 9.76
C LYS A 284 8.45 -8.24 9.26
N THR A 285 7.47 -8.52 8.40
CA THR A 285 6.57 -7.51 7.83
C THR A 285 5.76 -6.81 8.92
N TYR A 286 5.10 -7.57 9.80
CA TYR A 286 4.34 -7.00 10.91
C TYR A 286 5.22 -6.23 11.88
N PHE A 287 6.40 -6.76 12.22
CA PHE A 287 7.34 -6.05 13.07
C PHE A 287 7.78 -4.71 12.44
N ASN A 288 8.13 -4.71 11.16
CA ASN A 288 8.54 -3.50 10.43
C ASN A 288 7.42 -2.46 10.32
N ILE A 289 6.15 -2.89 10.33
CA ILE A 289 5.00 -1.99 10.43
C ILE A 289 4.90 -1.42 11.85
N LEU A 290 4.99 -2.27 12.89
CA LEU A 290 4.84 -1.89 14.29
C LEU A 290 5.91 -0.91 14.80
N ILE A 291 7.14 -0.99 14.29
CA ILE A 291 8.23 -0.10 14.73
C ILE A 291 8.14 1.31 14.14
N LYS A 292 7.32 1.51 13.09
CA LYS A 292 7.15 2.82 12.45
C LYS A 292 6.07 3.64 13.19
N PRO A 293 6.40 4.82 13.73
CA PRO A 293 5.44 5.62 14.49
C PRO A 293 4.14 5.92 13.72
N ASP A 294 4.23 6.32 12.44
CA ASP A 294 3.07 6.65 11.59
C ASP A 294 2.10 5.48 11.41
N LYS A 295 2.64 4.27 11.25
CA LYS A 295 1.84 3.06 11.08
C LYS A 295 1.22 2.62 12.40
N LEU A 296 1.97 2.69 13.51
CA LEU A 296 1.48 2.35 14.83
C LEU A 296 0.39 3.32 15.29
N GLY A 297 0.57 4.63 15.09
CA GLY A 297 -0.42 5.65 15.44
C GLY A 297 -1.71 5.48 14.64
N LYS A 298 -1.60 5.15 13.34
CA LYS A 298 -2.76 4.78 12.52
C LYS A 298 -3.47 3.53 13.05
N ASP A 299 -2.74 2.46 13.39
CA ASP A 299 -3.32 1.22 13.90
C ASP A 299 -4.07 1.44 15.22
N VAL A 300 -3.43 2.13 16.19
CA VAL A 300 -4.05 2.47 17.48
C VAL A 300 -5.30 3.32 17.29
N ARG A 301 -5.25 4.34 16.43
CA ARG A 301 -6.42 5.19 16.14
C ARG A 301 -7.57 4.36 15.55
N LEU A 302 -7.29 3.50 14.57
CA LEU A 302 -8.33 2.67 13.96
C LEU A 302 -8.86 1.61 14.93
N LEU A 303 -8.03 1.05 15.81
CA LEU A 303 -8.47 0.10 16.85
C LEU A 303 -9.52 0.72 17.80
N MET A 304 -9.43 2.03 18.04
CA MET A 304 -10.37 2.77 18.88
C MET A 304 -11.64 3.20 18.14
N LEU A 305 -11.57 3.30 16.81
CA LEU A 305 -12.67 3.77 15.97
C LEU A 305 -13.45 2.63 15.31
N GLU A 306 -12.79 1.60 14.79
CA GLU A 306 -13.39 0.50 14.05
C GLU A 306 -13.73 -0.67 14.99
N HIS A 307 -15.02 -0.90 15.20
CA HIS A 307 -15.50 -1.96 16.08
C HIS A 307 -15.17 -3.35 15.51
N CYS A 308 -14.65 -4.24 16.36
CA CYS A 308 -14.16 -5.59 16.01
C CYS A 308 -12.89 -5.63 15.12
N ARG A 309 -12.15 -4.52 14.99
CA ARG A 309 -10.83 -4.54 14.35
C ARG A 309 -9.82 -5.31 15.21
N TRP A 310 -8.92 -6.06 14.56
CA TRP A 310 -7.76 -6.69 15.19
C TRP A 310 -6.51 -5.82 15.02
N SER A 311 -5.82 -5.52 16.12
CA SER A 311 -4.59 -4.72 16.12
C SER A 311 -3.42 -5.46 15.49
N MET A 312 -2.40 -4.73 15.04
CA MET A 312 -1.16 -5.34 14.55
C MET A 312 -0.48 -6.19 15.62
N VAL A 313 -0.59 -5.82 16.91
CA VAL A 313 -0.03 -6.60 18.02
C VAL A 313 -0.77 -7.95 18.17
N GLU A 314 -2.09 -7.97 18.08
CA GLU A 314 -2.87 -9.22 18.10
C GLU A 314 -2.58 -10.11 16.90
N LYS A 315 -2.34 -9.52 15.72
CA LYS A 315 -1.88 -10.27 14.54
C LYS A 315 -0.50 -10.90 14.79
N CYS A 316 0.45 -10.16 15.37
CA CYS A 316 1.75 -10.71 15.76
C CYS A 316 1.61 -11.87 16.75
N GLN A 317 0.78 -11.72 17.78
CA GLN A 317 0.52 -12.77 18.78
C GLN A 317 -0.11 -14.02 18.12
N ALA A 318 -1.08 -13.83 17.22
CA ALA A 318 -1.71 -14.94 16.51
C ALA A 318 -0.71 -15.67 15.61
N LEU A 319 0.22 -14.95 14.98
CA LEU A 319 1.28 -15.54 14.15
C LEU A 319 2.33 -16.29 14.99
N THR A 320 2.69 -15.79 16.18
CA THR A 320 3.66 -16.42 17.08
C THR A 320 3.08 -17.56 17.92
N ALA A 321 1.75 -17.71 17.98
CA ALA A 321 1.07 -18.80 18.67
C ALA A 321 1.25 -20.19 18.02
N GLY A 322 1.96 -20.29 16.89
CA GLY A 322 2.29 -21.56 16.25
C GLY A 322 1.24 -22.04 15.25
N LEU A 323 0.91 -21.21 14.26
CA LEU A 323 0.04 -21.59 13.14
C LEU A 323 0.67 -22.72 12.30
N THR A 324 -0.17 -23.59 11.73
CA THR A 324 0.28 -24.72 10.92
C THR A 324 -0.13 -24.61 9.45
N SER A 325 0.49 -25.40 8.58
CA SER A 325 0.07 -25.51 7.17
C SER A 325 -1.35 -26.07 7.02
N GLU A 326 -1.76 -26.92 7.97
CA GLU A 326 -3.11 -27.48 8.04
C GLU A 326 -4.14 -26.40 8.34
N ASP A 327 -3.84 -25.49 9.29
CA ASP A 327 -4.69 -24.32 9.60
C ASP A 327 -4.92 -23.46 8.35
N LEU A 328 -3.86 -23.18 7.60
CA LEU A 328 -3.95 -22.41 6.35
C LEU A 328 -4.78 -23.13 5.29
N THR A 329 -4.62 -24.44 5.17
CA THR A 329 -5.36 -25.25 4.19
C THR A 329 -6.85 -25.29 4.54
N GLU A 330 -7.18 -25.45 5.82
CA GLU A 330 -8.56 -25.39 6.30
C GLU A 330 -9.17 -24.01 6.09
N PHE A 331 -8.46 -22.95 6.48
CA PHE A 331 -8.90 -21.57 6.26
C PHE A 331 -9.11 -21.27 4.78
N SER A 332 -8.21 -21.69 3.89
CA SER A 332 -8.35 -21.53 2.44
C SER A 332 -9.63 -22.17 1.90
N ARG A 333 -10.01 -23.35 2.41
CA ARG A 333 -11.28 -23.99 2.04
C ARG A 333 -12.46 -23.15 2.53
N SER A 334 -12.47 -22.79 3.81
CA SER A 334 -13.56 -22.02 4.43
C SER A 334 -13.71 -20.61 3.84
N PHE A 335 -12.62 -19.95 3.44
CA PHE A 335 -12.67 -18.67 2.74
C PHE A 335 -13.44 -18.78 1.42
N ARG A 336 -13.30 -19.90 0.70
CA ARG A 336 -13.92 -20.10 -0.62
C ARG A 336 -15.34 -20.67 -0.57
N THR A 337 -15.88 -21.04 0.59
CA THR A 337 -17.23 -21.64 0.66
C THR A 337 -18.34 -20.62 0.49
N GLU A 338 -18.18 -19.43 1.09
CA GLU A 338 -19.17 -18.37 1.13
C GLU A 338 -18.50 -17.06 0.71
N LEU A 339 -18.83 -16.57 -0.49
CA LEU A 339 -18.25 -15.36 -1.07
C LEU A 339 -19.30 -14.49 -1.73
N TYR A 340 -18.99 -13.21 -1.89
CA TYR A 340 -19.65 -12.31 -2.83
C TYR A 340 -18.59 -11.70 -3.72
N ALA A 341 -18.72 -11.89 -5.03
CA ALA A 341 -17.76 -11.40 -6.02
C ALA A 341 -18.26 -10.08 -6.63
N GLU A 342 -17.54 -8.99 -6.39
CA GLU A 342 -17.84 -7.69 -6.99
C GLU A 342 -16.71 -7.29 -7.94
N GLY A 343 -17.03 -6.98 -9.19
CA GLY A 343 -16.03 -6.64 -10.20
C GLY A 343 -16.30 -5.31 -10.90
N LEU A 344 -15.23 -4.69 -11.39
CA LEU A 344 -15.25 -3.57 -12.32
C LEU A 344 -14.36 -3.91 -13.52
N VAL A 345 -14.96 -3.88 -14.72
CA VAL A 345 -14.26 -4.01 -15.99
C VAL A 345 -14.47 -2.72 -16.77
N GLN A 346 -13.39 -1.96 -16.96
CA GLN A 346 -13.43 -0.73 -17.73
C GLN A 346 -12.30 -0.70 -18.75
N GLY A 347 -12.63 -0.52 -20.03
CA GLY A 347 -11.67 -0.58 -21.13
C GLY A 347 -12.20 -1.23 -22.40
N ASN A 348 -11.29 -1.68 -23.27
CA ASN A 348 -11.59 -2.31 -24.56
C ASN A 348 -12.07 -3.77 -24.42
N PHE A 349 -13.18 -3.96 -23.71
CA PHE A 349 -13.97 -5.19 -23.68
C PHE A 349 -15.40 -4.85 -24.11
N CYS A 350 -16.15 -5.84 -24.60
CA CYS A 350 -17.60 -5.71 -24.72
C CYS A 350 -18.28 -6.16 -23.41
N SER A 351 -19.55 -5.80 -23.23
CA SER A 351 -20.32 -6.15 -22.04
C SER A 351 -20.46 -7.67 -21.88
N THR A 352 -20.67 -8.41 -22.97
CA THR A 352 -20.79 -9.87 -22.94
C THR A 352 -19.50 -10.56 -22.51
N GLU A 353 -18.34 -10.10 -23.01
CA GLU A 353 -17.04 -10.62 -22.58
C GLU A 353 -16.75 -10.27 -21.12
N SER A 354 -17.16 -9.07 -20.69
CA SER A 354 -16.97 -8.63 -19.31
C SER A 354 -17.73 -9.54 -18.34
N ALA A 355 -18.99 -9.87 -18.65
CA ALA A 355 -19.82 -10.77 -17.85
C ALA A 355 -19.20 -12.16 -17.68
N GLN A 356 -18.42 -12.64 -18.66
CA GLN A 356 -17.73 -13.94 -18.58
C GLN A 356 -16.70 -14.00 -17.45
N PHE A 357 -16.10 -12.87 -17.02
CA PHE A 357 -15.17 -12.89 -15.89
C PHE A 357 -15.87 -13.24 -14.58
N LEU A 358 -17.03 -12.63 -14.30
CA LEU A 358 -17.81 -12.96 -13.12
C LEU A 358 -18.33 -14.40 -13.18
N GLN A 359 -18.75 -14.84 -14.37
CA GLN A 359 -19.14 -16.22 -14.60
C GLN A 359 -17.99 -17.18 -14.30
N TYR A 360 -16.78 -16.91 -14.82
CA TYR A 360 -15.60 -17.74 -14.59
C TYR A 360 -15.26 -17.87 -13.10
N VAL A 361 -15.25 -16.74 -12.37
CA VAL A 361 -15.01 -16.74 -10.92
C VAL A 361 -16.05 -17.61 -10.20
N THR A 362 -17.32 -17.46 -10.55
CA THR A 362 -18.43 -18.19 -9.91
C THR A 362 -18.38 -19.69 -10.23
N GLU A 363 -18.10 -20.06 -11.48
CA GLU A 363 -18.05 -21.45 -11.94
C GLU A 363 -16.80 -22.18 -11.45
N LYS A 364 -15.65 -21.50 -11.42
CA LYS A 364 -14.38 -22.10 -11.00
C LYS A 364 -14.30 -22.27 -9.48
N LEU A 365 -14.73 -21.28 -8.71
CA LEU A 365 -14.67 -21.32 -7.25
C LEU A 365 -15.87 -22.02 -6.61
N GLN A 366 -17.01 -22.11 -7.31
CA GLN A 366 -18.23 -22.81 -6.87
C GLN A 366 -18.72 -22.42 -5.47
N PHE A 367 -18.53 -21.15 -5.08
CA PHE A 367 -18.93 -20.66 -3.76
C PHE A 367 -20.46 -20.47 -3.67
N SER A 368 -20.95 -20.53 -2.44
CA SER A 368 -22.33 -20.21 -2.08
C SER A 368 -22.48 -18.74 -1.68
N LYS A 369 -23.72 -18.24 -1.73
CA LYS A 369 -24.02 -16.84 -1.38
C LYS A 369 -23.59 -16.51 0.05
N LEU A 370 -23.15 -15.27 0.28
CA LEU A 370 -22.88 -14.81 1.64
C LEU A 370 -24.16 -14.78 2.49
N PRO A 371 -24.11 -15.21 3.76
CA PRO A 371 -25.20 -15.03 4.71
C PRO A 371 -25.27 -13.58 5.23
N ALA A 372 -24.14 -12.87 5.24
CA ALA A 372 -24.05 -11.48 5.68
C ALA A 372 -24.60 -10.51 4.62
N VAL A 373 -25.25 -9.44 5.09
CA VAL A 373 -25.67 -8.33 4.21
C VAL A 373 -24.44 -7.53 3.82
N VAL A 374 -24.29 -7.31 2.53
CA VAL A 374 -23.23 -6.54 1.89
C VAL A 374 -23.66 -5.06 1.83
N PRO A 375 -22.78 -4.06 2.11
CA PRO A 375 -21.33 -4.15 2.30
C PRO A 375 -20.94 -4.71 3.67
N VAL A 376 -19.91 -5.57 3.68
CA VAL A 376 -19.23 -5.98 4.90
C VAL A 376 -18.20 -4.90 5.22
N MET A 377 -18.49 -4.05 6.22
CA MET A 377 -17.60 -3.00 6.70
C MET A 377 -17.56 -2.98 8.22
N PHE A 378 -16.53 -2.36 8.79
CA PHE A 378 -16.53 -2.00 10.20
C PHE A 378 -17.60 -0.93 10.50
N ARG A 379 -18.23 -1.05 11.67
CA ARG A 379 -18.98 0.07 12.25
C ARG A 379 -18.05 0.94 13.07
N VAL A 380 -18.32 2.23 13.09
CA VAL A 380 -17.47 3.19 13.79
C VAL A 380 -18.02 3.53 15.15
N VAL A 381 -17.15 3.57 16.14
CA VAL A 381 -17.42 4.01 17.50
C VAL A 381 -17.77 5.49 17.51
N GLU A 382 -18.89 5.84 18.12
CA GLU A 382 -19.22 7.21 18.45
C GLU A 382 -18.48 7.61 19.72
N LEU A 383 -17.47 8.48 19.55
CA LEU A 383 -16.64 8.93 20.66
C LEU A 383 -17.47 9.79 21.64
N PRO A 384 -17.19 9.74 22.95
CA PRO A 384 -17.83 10.65 23.88
C PRO A 384 -17.40 12.09 23.60
N MET A 385 -18.28 13.05 23.94
CA MET A 385 -18.09 14.50 23.79
C MET A 385 -17.08 15.07 24.82
N LYS A 386 -15.87 14.52 24.84
CA LYS A 386 -14.75 14.92 25.68
C LYS A 386 -13.43 14.65 24.97
N HIS A 387 -12.38 15.32 25.40
CA HIS A 387 -11.01 15.02 24.98
C HIS A 387 -10.53 13.72 25.61
N HIS A 388 -10.25 12.74 24.77
CA HIS A 388 -9.58 11.50 25.15
C HIS A 388 -8.18 11.44 24.54
N ILE A 389 -7.25 10.84 25.26
CA ILE A 389 -5.86 10.69 24.82
C ILE A 389 -5.39 9.26 25.03
N CYS A 390 -4.76 8.68 24.00
CA CYS A 390 -4.06 7.41 24.07
C CYS A 390 -2.59 7.62 23.73
N LYS A 391 -1.71 7.45 24.71
CA LYS A 391 -0.26 7.51 24.50
C LYS A 391 0.31 6.10 24.58
N VAL A 392 1.07 5.70 23.58
CA VAL A 392 1.80 4.43 23.55
C VAL A 392 3.27 4.70 23.32
N LYS A 393 4.15 3.96 24.00
CA LYS A 393 5.59 4.03 23.76
C LYS A 393 5.91 3.39 22.40
N SER A 394 6.80 4.02 21.64
CA SER A 394 7.36 3.43 20.42
C SER A 394 7.95 2.05 20.71
N LEU A 395 7.75 1.14 19.76
CA LEU A 395 8.29 -0.22 19.84
C LEU A 395 9.74 -0.30 19.33
N SER A 396 10.20 0.74 18.63
CA SER A 396 11.59 0.87 18.17
C SER A 396 12.46 1.45 19.30
N LYS A 397 13.11 0.56 20.07
CA LYS A 397 13.95 0.97 21.21
C LYS A 397 15.05 1.93 20.75
N GLY A 398 15.13 3.09 21.39
CA GLY A 398 16.14 4.11 21.11
C GLY A 398 15.83 5.01 19.91
N ASP A 399 14.73 4.76 19.18
CA ASP A 399 14.26 5.68 18.15
C ASP A 399 13.58 6.89 18.80
N ALA A 400 14.11 8.09 18.54
CA ALA A 400 13.57 9.34 19.05
C ALA A 400 12.29 9.78 18.32
N ASN A 401 11.98 9.22 17.14
CA ASN A 401 10.83 9.64 16.36
C ASN A 401 9.52 9.36 17.09
N SER A 402 8.68 10.38 17.12
CA SER A 402 7.36 10.38 17.75
C SER A 402 6.32 10.87 16.74
N GLU A 403 5.08 10.41 16.89
CA GLU A 403 3.96 10.91 16.10
C GLU A 403 2.84 11.38 17.04
N VAL A 404 2.32 12.57 16.79
CA VAL A 404 1.16 13.14 17.49
C VAL A 404 0.06 13.36 16.47
N THR A 405 -1.05 12.63 16.60
CA THR A 405 -2.24 12.81 15.77
C THR A 405 -3.42 13.21 16.66
N VAL A 406 -4.00 14.38 16.38
CA VAL A 406 -5.21 14.86 17.05
C VAL A 406 -6.38 14.78 16.09
N TYR A 407 -7.38 13.95 16.42
CA TYR A 407 -8.54 13.64 15.59
C TYR A 407 -9.83 14.25 16.17
N TYR A 408 -10.60 14.92 15.32
CA TYR A 408 -11.89 15.54 15.65
C TYR A 408 -12.99 14.83 14.86
N GLN A 409 -13.84 14.07 15.55
CA GLN A 409 -14.90 13.27 14.92
C GLN A 409 -16.17 14.11 14.73
N SER A 410 -16.62 14.24 13.48
CA SER A 410 -17.85 14.97 13.12
C SER A 410 -19.10 14.07 13.13
N GLY A 411 -18.95 12.80 12.75
CA GLY A 411 -20.04 11.82 12.68
C GLY A 411 -20.47 11.47 11.26
N VAL A 412 -21.68 10.94 11.13
CA VAL A 412 -22.32 10.58 9.85
C VAL A 412 -22.76 11.84 9.10
N LYS A 413 -22.37 11.98 7.83
CA LYS A 413 -22.55 13.21 7.03
C LYS A 413 -22.81 12.90 5.55
N ALA A 414 -23.45 13.83 4.84
CA ALA A 414 -23.72 13.69 3.42
C ALA A 414 -22.54 14.19 2.57
N LEU A 415 -22.69 14.09 1.25
CA LEU A 415 -21.67 14.51 0.29
C LEU A 415 -21.29 15.98 0.48
N LYS A 416 -22.27 16.86 0.70
CA LYS A 416 -22.02 18.29 0.89
C LYS A 416 -21.06 18.56 2.03
N GLU A 417 -21.24 17.93 3.20
CA GLU A 417 -20.34 18.15 4.33
C GLU A 417 -18.99 17.42 4.18
N HIS A 418 -18.93 16.32 3.43
CA HIS A 418 -17.65 15.72 3.03
C HIS A 418 -16.83 16.72 2.23
N THR A 419 -17.42 17.31 1.22
CA THR A 419 -16.77 18.32 0.37
C THR A 419 -16.42 19.59 1.15
N LEU A 420 -17.25 19.99 2.11
CA LEU A 420 -16.95 21.11 3.00
C LEU A 420 -15.72 20.82 3.88
N MET A 421 -15.56 19.58 4.34
CA MET A 421 -14.37 19.14 5.09
C MET A 421 -13.11 19.13 4.21
N GLU A 422 -13.22 18.71 2.95
CA GLU A 422 -12.10 18.80 2.00
C GLU A 422 -11.67 20.25 1.78
N LEU A 423 -12.63 21.17 1.59
CA LEU A 423 -12.35 22.60 1.46
C LEU A 423 -11.66 23.16 2.71
N LEU A 424 -12.14 22.79 3.90
CA LEU A 424 -11.53 23.17 5.17
C LEU A 424 -10.07 22.70 5.26
N VAL A 425 -9.82 21.42 5.00
CA VAL A 425 -8.48 20.82 5.10
C VAL A 425 -7.52 21.41 4.08
N MET A 426 -7.96 21.61 2.82
CA MET A 426 -7.15 22.23 1.78
C MET A 426 -6.76 23.67 2.16
N HIS A 427 -7.70 24.45 2.72
CA HIS A 427 -7.40 25.81 3.20
C HIS A 427 -6.47 25.80 4.43
N MET A 428 -6.57 24.76 5.28
CA MET A 428 -5.77 24.60 6.49
C MET A 428 -4.32 24.19 6.20
N GLU A 429 -4.04 23.58 5.05
CA GLU A 429 -2.74 22.96 4.74
C GLU A 429 -1.55 23.91 4.85
N GLU A 430 -1.58 25.05 4.15
CA GLU A 430 -0.49 26.03 4.19
C GLU A 430 -0.33 26.71 5.57
N PRO A 431 -1.40 27.22 6.22
CA PRO A 431 -1.27 27.81 7.56
C PRO A 431 -0.79 26.81 8.61
N CYS A 432 -1.20 25.54 8.51
CA CYS A 432 -0.77 24.46 9.40
C CYS A 432 0.73 24.21 9.25
N PHE A 433 1.21 24.11 8.01
CA PHE A 433 2.62 23.91 7.69
C PHE A 433 3.47 25.10 8.15
N ASP A 434 3.05 26.33 7.83
CA ASP A 434 3.79 27.52 8.25
C ASP A 434 3.86 27.65 9.78
N PHE A 435 2.74 27.45 10.48
CA PHE A 435 2.72 27.58 11.94
C PHE A 435 3.55 26.49 12.63
N LEU A 436 3.26 25.21 12.36
CA LEU A 436 3.81 24.10 13.12
C LEU A 436 5.20 23.67 12.65
N ARG A 437 5.49 23.78 11.34
CA ARG A 437 6.80 23.42 10.77
C ARG A 437 7.71 24.62 10.60
N THR A 438 7.28 25.71 9.96
CA THR A 438 8.19 26.84 9.66
C THR A 438 8.49 27.69 10.90
N LYS A 439 7.47 28.04 11.70
CA LYS A 439 7.61 28.94 12.86
C LYS A 439 7.97 28.19 14.14
N GLU A 440 7.21 27.16 14.50
CA GLU A 440 7.41 26.40 15.74
C GLU A 440 8.47 25.29 15.59
N THR A 441 8.83 24.92 14.35
CA THR A 441 9.90 23.93 14.05
C THR A 441 9.72 22.56 14.70
N LEU A 442 8.46 22.14 14.89
CA LEU A 442 8.12 20.93 15.65
C LEU A 442 8.49 19.64 14.92
N GLY A 443 8.51 19.67 13.59
CA GLY A 443 8.64 18.48 12.75
C GLY A 443 8.77 18.81 11.27
N TYR A 444 9.33 17.87 10.50
CA TYR A 444 9.36 17.97 9.05
C TYR A 444 8.02 17.56 8.43
N HIS A 445 7.39 16.51 8.96
CA HIS A 445 6.08 16.07 8.49
C HIS A 445 4.99 16.65 9.40
N VAL A 446 4.28 17.65 8.89
CA VAL A 446 3.13 18.27 9.53
C VAL A 446 2.04 18.48 8.49
N TYR A 447 0.85 17.95 8.73
CA TYR A 447 -0.24 18.04 7.77
C TYR A 447 -1.61 17.86 8.44
N PRO A 448 -2.64 18.60 8.01
CA PRO A 448 -4.03 18.26 8.28
C PRO A 448 -4.49 17.13 7.33
N THR A 449 -5.58 16.44 7.67
CA THR A 449 -6.14 15.39 6.81
C THR A 449 -7.63 15.26 6.99
N CYS A 450 -8.39 15.21 5.89
CA CYS A 450 -9.79 14.78 5.89
C CYS A 450 -9.85 13.27 6.13
N ARG A 451 -10.67 12.84 7.10
CA ARG A 451 -10.77 11.43 7.50
C ARG A 451 -12.18 10.92 7.22
N ASN A 452 -12.27 9.95 6.33
CA ASN A 452 -13.45 9.10 6.16
C ASN A 452 -13.12 7.71 6.70
N THR A 453 -13.69 7.35 7.84
CA THR A 453 -13.59 6.01 8.43
C THR A 453 -14.94 5.34 8.28
N SER A 454 -15.07 4.40 7.33
CA SER A 454 -16.32 3.64 7.08
C SER A 454 -17.59 4.51 7.03
N GLY A 455 -17.52 5.68 6.37
CA GLY A 455 -18.63 6.63 6.23
C GLY A 455 -18.77 7.66 7.35
N VAL A 456 -17.98 7.56 8.42
CA VAL A 456 -17.95 8.56 9.50
C VAL A 456 -16.83 9.56 9.24
N LEU A 457 -17.19 10.84 9.22
CA LEU A 457 -16.28 11.94 8.94
C LEU A 457 -15.60 12.49 10.20
N GLY A 458 -14.41 13.02 9.96
CA GLY A 458 -13.68 13.89 10.85
C GLY A 458 -12.48 14.50 10.13
N PHE A 459 -11.70 15.30 10.84
CA PHE A 459 -10.38 15.69 10.38
C PHE A 459 -9.34 15.44 11.46
N SER A 460 -8.07 15.40 11.07
CA SER A 460 -6.96 15.33 12.02
C SER A 460 -5.86 16.30 11.66
N VAL A 461 -5.08 16.71 12.65
CA VAL A 461 -3.75 17.30 12.45
C VAL A 461 -2.71 16.33 12.98
N THR A 462 -1.71 16.02 12.16
CA THR A 462 -0.62 15.11 12.50
C THR A 462 0.72 15.84 12.46
N VAL A 463 1.54 15.62 13.48
CA VAL A 463 2.91 16.14 13.59
C VAL A 463 3.86 15.00 13.93
N GLU A 464 4.86 14.77 13.08
CA GLU A 464 5.98 13.89 13.40
C GLU A 464 7.11 14.71 14.02
N THR A 465 7.52 14.33 15.23
CA THR A 465 8.50 15.06 16.03
C THR A 465 9.57 14.13 16.61
N GLN A 466 10.53 14.68 17.35
CA GLN A 466 11.60 13.93 17.99
C GLN A 466 11.55 14.13 19.50
N ALA A 467 11.48 13.03 20.26
CA ALA A 467 11.48 13.00 21.72
C ALA A 467 12.77 13.54 22.37
N THR A 468 13.80 13.80 21.56
CA THR A 468 15.03 14.50 21.98
C THR A 468 14.89 16.03 21.93
N LYS A 469 13.84 16.56 21.29
CA LYS A 469 13.63 18.00 21.07
C LYS A 469 12.33 18.50 21.69
N PHE A 470 11.26 17.70 21.59
CA PHE A 470 9.95 18.10 22.04
C PHE A 470 9.22 16.97 22.73
N ASN A 471 8.48 17.34 23.79
CA ASN A 471 7.50 16.47 24.42
C ASN A 471 6.22 16.40 23.57
N THR A 472 5.66 15.20 23.40
CA THR A 472 4.45 14.96 22.58
C THR A 472 3.22 15.72 23.07
N GLU A 473 3.07 15.96 24.37
CA GLU A 473 1.95 16.75 24.90
C GLU A 473 2.13 18.25 24.63
N LEU A 474 3.38 18.74 24.57
CA LEU A 474 3.66 20.10 24.12
C LEU A 474 3.30 20.26 22.64
N VAL A 475 3.60 19.27 21.81
CA VAL A 475 3.22 19.28 20.39
C VAL A 475 1.70 19.32 20.23
N GLU A 476 0.94 18.54 21.00
CA GLU A 476 -0.52 18.64 20.98
C GLU A 476 -1.01 20.04 21.40
N LEU A 477 -0.42 20.65 22.44
CA LEU A 477 -0.78 22.01 22.85
C LEU A 477 -0.53 23.02 21.72
N LYS A 478 0.53 22.85 20.93
CA LYS A 478 0.82 23.68 19.76
C LYS A 478 -0.16 23.45 18.60
N ILE A 479 -0.63 22.21 18.40
CA ILE A 479 -1.74 21.93 17.46
C ILE A 479 -3.00 22.69 17.90
N GLU A 480 -3.32 22.69 19.20
CA GLU A 480 -4.47 23.43 19.70
C GLU A 480 -4.32 24.95 19.60
N GLU A 481 -3.12 25.49 19.88
CA GLU A 481 -2.80 26.90 19.68
C GLU A 481 -2.95 27.31 18.20
N PHE A 482 -2.44 26.47 17.29
CA PHE A 482 -2.64 26.63 15.86
C PHE A 482 -4.12 26.68 15.49
N LEU A 483 -4.93 25.72 15.96
CA LEU A 483 -6.36 25.68 15.61
C LEU A 483 -7.13 26.88 16.14
N VAL A 484 -6.76 27.43 17.31
CA VAL A 484 -7.33 28.69 17.81
C VAL A 484 -6.98 29.85 16.86
N SER A 485 -5.69 30.01 16.54
CA SER A 485 -5.20 31.04 15.61
C SER A 485 -5.82 30.92 14.20
N TYR A 486 -5.95 29.69 13.70
CA TYR A 486 -6.58 29.39 12.42
C TYR A 486 -8.06 29.75 12.43
N GLY A 487 -8.76 29.57 13.56
CA GLY A 487 -10.14 30.05 13.73
C GLY A 487 -10.27 31.55 13.52
N ASP A 488 -9.31 32.34 14.03
CA ASP A 488 -9.28 33.79 13.81
C ASP A 488 -8.97 34.13 12.35
N THR A 489 -8.06 33.39 11.72
CA THR A 489 -7.76 33.54 10.28
C THR A 489 -8.98 33.24 9.42
N LEU A 490 -9.71 32.17 9.74
CA LEU A 490 -10.93 31.78 9.02
C LEU A 490 -12.06 32.81 9.21
N ASN A 491 -12.21 33.34 10.43
CA ASN A 491 -13.18 34.41 10.72
C ASN A 491 -12.86 35.72 9.97
N ALA A 492 -11.57 36.06 9.84
CA ALA A 492 -11.08 37.25 9.15
C ALA A 492 -11.02 37.10 7.62
N MET A 493 -11.17 35.88 7.09
CA MET A 493 -11.15 35.60 5.66
C MET A 493 -12.19 36.44 4.92
N THR A 494 -11.78 37.04 3.80
CA THR A 494 -12.68 37.79 2.92
C THR A 494 -13.47 36.84 2.02
N GLU A 495 -14.62 37.29 1.51
CA GLU A 495 -15.39 36.54 0.51
C GLU A 495 -14.57 36.27 -0.76
N GLU A 496 -13.69 37.20 -1.16
CA GLU A 496 -12.80 37.03 -2.32
C GLU A 496 -11.78 35.91 -2.11
N ALA A 497 -11.15 35.85 -0.94
CA ALA A 497 -10.21 34.78 -0.59
C ALA A 497 -10.92 33.41 -0.51
N PHE A 498 -12.11 33.37 0.11
CA PHE A 498 -12.95 32.17 0.13
C PHE A 498 -13.28 31.68 -1.28
N ASN A 499 -13.77 32.57 -2.14
CA ASN A 499 -14.13 32.22 -3.53
C ASN A 499 -12.90 31.74 -4.32
N THR A 500 -11.73 32.34 -4.09
CA THR A 500 -10.48 31.88 -4.70
C THR A 500 -10.17 30.43 -4.30
N GLN A 501 -10.34 30.09 -3.02
CA GLN A 501 -10.13 28.73 -2.54
C GLN A 501 -11.13 27.73 -3.11
N VAL A 502 -12.41 28.12 -3.20
CA VAL A 502 -13.46 27.32 -3.84
C VAL A 502 -13.11 27.07 -5.31
N ILE A 503 -12.69 28.10 -6.05
CA ILE A 503 -12.27 27.98 -7.46
C ILE A 503 -11.07 27.04 -7.59
N SER A 504 -10.09 27.12 -6.68
CA SER A 504 -8.92 26.23 -6.69
C SER A 504 -9.32 24.76 -6.47
N LEU A 505 -10.21 24.48 -5.51
CA LEU A 505 -10.68 23.11 -5.27
C LEU A 505 -11.57 22.60 -6.41
N VAL A 506 -12.42 23.46 -7.00
CA VAL A 506 -13.19 23.11 -8.20
C VAL A 506 -12.26 22.74 -9.34
N LYS A 507 -11.25 23.55 -9.64
CA LYS A 507 -10.26 23.25 -10.70
C LYS A 507 -9.54 21.93 -10.44
N LEU A 508 -9.17 21.64 -9.20
CA LEU A 508 -8.54 20.37 -8.85
C LEU A 508 -9.46 19.18 -9.10
N LYS A 509 -10.76 19.32 -8.81
CA LYS A 509 -11.78 18.27 -9.05
C LYS A 509 -12.24 18.19 -10.51
N GLU A 510 -12.06 19.25 -11.30
CA GLU A 510 -12.30 19.29 -12.75
C GLU A 510 -11.15 18.72 -13.57
N CYS A 511 -9.98 18.49 -12.96
CA CYS A 511 -8.85 17.84 -13.62
C CYS A 511 -9.29 16.48 -14.18
N GLU A 512 -9.05 16.27 -15.47
CA GLU A 512 -9.31 14.99 -16.11
C GLU A 512 -8.31 13.93 -15.63
N ASP A 513 -8.75 12.67 -15.61
CA ASP A 513 -7.86 11.54 -15.34
C ASP A 513 -6.77 11.47 -16.41
N THR A 514 -5.52 11.53 -15.98
CA THR A 514 -4.34 11.52 -16.86
C THR A 514 -4.24 10.23 -17.68
N HIS A 515 -4.64 9.11 -17.08
CA HIS A 515 -4.66 7.81 -17.73
C HIS A 515 -5.81 6.94 -17.23
N LEU A 516 -6.09 5.82 -17.91
CA LEU A 516 -7.26 4.97 -17.62
C LEU A 516 -7.22 4.35 -16.21
N GLY A 517 -6.02 4.04 -15.72
CA GLY A 517 -5.80 3.51 -14.38
C GLY A 517 -6.34 4.42 -13.28
N GLU A 518 -6.16 5.74 -13.39
CA GLU A 518 -6.64 6.74 -12.43
C GLU A 518 -8.17 6.76 -12.38
N GLU A 519 -8.82 6.81 -13.55
CA GLU A 519 -10.27 6.77 -13.65
C GLU A 519 -10.85 5.47 -13.08
N VAL A 520 -10.21 4.33 -13.36
CA VAL A 520 -10.64 3.04 -12.83
C VAL A 520 -10.45 2.95 -11.34
N ASP A 521 -9.37 3.48 -10.77
CA ASP A 521 -9.19 3.48 -9.32
C ASP A 521 -10.21 4.42 -8.63
N ARG A 522 -10.60 5.56 -9.25
CA ARG A 522 -11.72 6.41 -8.79
C ARG A 522 -13.04 5.64 -8.81
N ASN A 523 -13.40 5.03 -9.94
CA ASN A 523 -14.64 4.25 -10.06
C ASN A 523 -14.62 3.02 -9.13
N TRP A 524 -13.45 2.40 -8.94
CA TRP A 524 -13.28 1.26 -8.05
C TRP A 524 -13.49 1.63 -6.58
N ALA A 525 -13.14 2.86 -6.16
CA ALA A 525 -13.43 3.34 -4.81
C ALA A 525 -14.94 3.35 -4.53
N GLU A 526 -15.76 3.77 -5.51
CA GLU A 526 -17.23 3.74 -5.39
C GLU A 526 -17.79 2.31 -5.32
N VAL A 527 -17.18 1.38 -6.06
CA VAL A 527 -17.55 -0.05 -6.07
C VAL A 527 -17.17 -0.71 -4.75
N VAL A 528 -15.92 -0.61 -4.31
CA VAL A 528 -15.41 -1.30 -3.11
C VAL A 528 -16.06 -0.77 -1.82
N THR A 529 -16.40 0.52 -1.77
CA THR A 529 -17.15 1.12 -0.65
C THR A 529 -18.67 1.01 -0.83
N GLN A 530 -19.11 0.52 -1.99
CA GLN A 530 -20.51 0.34 -2.40
C GLN A 530 -21.35 1.61 -2.32
N GLN A 531 -20.73 2.76 -2.50
CA GLN A 531 -21.44 4.04 -2.56
C GLN A 531 -22.04 4.26 -3.94
N TYR A 532 -21.37 3.78 -4.99
CA TYR A 532 -21.83 3.82 -6.38
C TYR A 532 -22.16 5.23 -6.89
N VAL A 533 -21.52 6.27 -6.35
CA VAL A 533 -21.67 7.66 -6.79
C VAL A 533 -20.57 7.95 -7.82
N PHE A 534 -20.69 7.40 -9.02
CA PHE A 534 -19.64 7.51 -10.04
C PHE A 534 -19.44 8.94 -10.58
N ASP A 535 -20.47 9.77 -10.48
CA ASP A 535 -20.46 11.20 -10.79
C ASP A 535 -20.13 12.08 -9.57
N ARG A 536 -19.46 11.52 -8.55
CA ARG A 536 -19.14 12.20 -7.29
C ARG A 536 -18.47 13.56 -7.52
N LEU A 537 -17.44 13.63 -8.37
CA LEU A 537 -16.72 14.88 -8.63
C LEU A 537 -17.66 16.00 -9.10
N ASN A 538 -18.59 15.69 -10.02
CA ASN A 538 -19.58 16.66 -10.50
C ASN A 538 -20.49 17.14 -9.37
N ARG A 539 -20.98 16.23 -8.53
CA ARG A 539 -21.84 16.57 -7.40
C ARG A 539 -21.11 17.38 -6.33
N GLU A 540 -19.84 17.07 -6.07
CA GLU A 540 -18.99 17.82 -5.16
C GLU A 540 -18.70 19.23 -5.70
N ILE A 541 -18.44 19.37 -7.01
CA ILE A 541 -18.28 20.67 -7.68
C ILE A 541 -19.55 21.52 -7.56
N GLU A 542 -20.72 20.94 -7.81
CA GLU A 542 -21.99 21.65 -7.65
C GLU A 542 -22.27 22.02 -6.18
N ALA A 543 -21.89 21.16 -5.24
CA ALA A 543 -21.96 21.49 -3.82
C ALA A 543 -21.03 22.66 -3.47
N LEU A 544 -19.78 22.66 -3.95
CA LEU A 544 -18.79 23.73 -3.72
C LEU A 544 -19.29 25.09 -4.19
N LYS A 545 -19.90 25.16 -5.38
CA LYS A 545 -20.45 26.40 -5.95
C LYS A 545 -21.57 27.01 -5.10
N GLN A 546 -22.22 26.21 -4.26
CA GLN A 546 -23.32 26.64 -3.40
C GLN A 546 -22.88 26.93 -1.96
N MET A 547 -21.63 26.64 -1.60
CA MET A 547 -21.12 26.86 -0.25
C MET A 547 -20.85 28.34 0.01
N SER A 548 -21.04 28.73 1.26
CA SER A 548 -20.73 30.06 1.76
C SER A 548 -19.59 30.05 2.77
N ARG A 549 -18.90 31.19 2.87
CA ARG A 549 -17.88 31.42 3.89
C ARG A 549 -18.41 31.16 5.31
N ASN A 550 -19.65 31.56 5.58
CA ASN A 550 -20.27 31.38 6.89
C ASN A 550 -20.50 29.91 7.23
N GLU A 551 -20.91 29.07 6.27
CA GLU A 551 -21.03 27.61 6.48
C GLU A 551 -19.67 27.01 6.85
N LEU A 552 -18.59 27.37 6.15
CA LEU A 552 -17.23 26.88 6.45
C LEU A 552 -16.76 27.31 7.84
N VAL A 553 -16.99 28.57 8.22
CA VAL A 553 -16.65 29.11 9.54
C VAL A 553 -17.45 28.39 10.64
N SER A 554 -18.77 28.31 10.50
CA SER A 554 -19.63 27.62 11.46
C SER A 554 -19.23 26.16 11.63
N TRP A 555 -18.94 25.48 10.52
CA TRP A 555 -18.48 24.10 10.53
C TRP A 555 -17.18 23.92 11.32
N PHE A 556 -16.20 24.80 11.10
CA PHE A 556 -14.97 24.77 11.89
C PHE A 556 -15.25 24.98 13.38
N GLN A 557 -16.08 25.97 13.73
CA GLN A 557 -16.41 26.30 15.12
C GLN A 557 -17.14 25.17 15.86
N GLU A 558 -17.99 24.39 15.18
CA GLU A 558 -18.65 23.21 15.77
C GLU A 558 -17.64 22.20 16.35
N HIS A 559 -16.46 22.07 15.72
CA HIS A 559 -15.39 21.20 16.21
C HIS A 559 -14.61 21.79 17.40
N ARG A 560 -14.75 23.09 17.66
CA ARG A 560 -14.09 23.83 18.74
C ARG A 560 -14.96 23.99 19.98
N GLU A 561 -16.25 23.66 19.89
CA GLU A 561 -17.15 23.72 21.05
C GLU A 561 -16.71 22.78 22.18
N GLN A 562 -17.15 23.10 23.42
CA GLN A 562 -16.78 22.35 24.62
C GLN A 562 -17.27 20.88 24.62
N ASN A 563 -18.22 20.55 23.74
CA ASN A 563 -18.78 19.21 23.54
C ASN A 563 -18.21 18.48 22.30
N SER A 564 -17.03 18.86 21.81
CA SER A 564 -16.42 18.21 20.67
C SER A 564 -15.91 16.79 20.99
N ARG A 565 -16.00 15.90 20.01
CA ARG A 565 -15.48 14.53 20.08
C ARG A 565 -14.02 14.53 19.64
N LYS A 566 -13.10 14.58 20.61
CA LYS A 566 -11.66 14.72 20.36
C LYS A 566 -10.91 13.48 20.85
N LEU A 567 -10.09 12.89 19.97
CA LEU A 567 -9.20 11.77 20.26
C LEU A 567 -7.76 12.11 19.84
N SER A 568 -6.85 12.13 20.81
CA SER A 568 -5.42 12.28 20.58
C SER A 568 -4.72 10.92 20.67
N VAL A 569 -3.89 10.60 19.68
CA VAL A 569 -3.06 9.39 19.66
C VAL A 569 -1.60 9.80 19.56
N HIS A 570 -0.81 9.44 20.57
CA HIS A 570 0.62 9.75 20.62
C HIS A 570 1.42 8.46 20.57
N VAL A 571 2.27 8.31 19.56
CA VAL A 571 3.36 7.34 19.58
C VAL A 571 4.61 8.05 20.09
N VAL A 572 5.04 7.70 21.30
CA VAL A 572 6.08 8.40 22.02
C VAL A 572 7.43 7.72 21.79
N GLY A 573 8.34 8.39 21.10
CA GLY A 573 9.73 7.96 20.89
C GLY A 573 10.56 7.99 22.17
N PHE A 574 11.84 7.67 22.05
CA PHE A 574 12.81 7.66 23.15
C PHE A 574 13.63 8.95 23.19
N GLY A 575 13.61 9.67 24.31
CA GLY A 575 14.42 10.87 24.47
C GLY A 575 14.20 11.64 25.77
N ALA A 576 15.12 12.57 26.05
CA ALA A 576 15.16 13.32 27.30
C ALA A 576 13.88 14.14 27.57
N GLU A 577 13.20 14.64 26.53
CA GLU A 577 11.97 15.44 26.69
C GLU A 577 10.74 14.58 27.06
N GLU A 578 10.87 13.25 26.99
CA GLU A 578 9.87 12.28 27.45
C GLU A 578 10.30 11.60 28.77
N ASN A 579 11.32 12.12 29.43
CA ASN A 579 11.92 11.62 30.67
C ASN A 579 12.48 10.18 30.55
N ASP A 580 12.94 9.79 29.35
CA ASP A 580 13.79 8.62 29.23
C ASP A 580 15.19 8.98 29.73
N GLU A 581 15.80 8.11 30.55
CA GLU A 581 17.19 8.29 30.96
C GLU A 581 18.10 8.31 29.73
N ASP A 582 18.97 9.32 29.65
CA ASP A 582 19.95 9.47 28.57
C ASP A 582 20.73 8.16 28.40
N GLY A 583 20.52 7.48 27.27
CA GLY A 583 21.23 6.26 26.89
C GLY A 583 22.73 6.45 26.65
N SER A 584 23.31 7.58 27.05
CA SER A 584 24.75 7.80 27.09
C SER A 584 25.32 7.40 28.45
N GLY A 585 25.57 6.09 28.62
CA GLY A 585 26.57 5.62 29.60
C GLY A 585 26.04 4.83 30.79
N LYS A 586 25.44 3.66 30.53
CA LYS A 586 25.72 2.40 31.25
C LYS A 586 24.98 1.27 30.54
N LYS A 587 25.73 0.37 29.89
CA LYS A 587 25.27 -1.00 29.72
C LYS A 587 25.06 -1.53 31.14
N GLN A 588 23.83 -1.53 31.60
CA GLN A 588 23.46 -2.20 32.82
C GLN A 588 23.50 -3.69 32.46
N GLU A 589 24.61 -4.34 32.86
CA GLU A 589 24.69 -5.79 32.99
C GLU A 589 23.58 -6.24 33.94
N SER A 590 22.38 -6.40 33.41
CA SER A 590 21.43 -7.35 33.97
C SER A 590 21.96 -8.72 33.55
N LYS A 591 22.51 -9.43 34.54
CA LYS A 591 22.78 -10.85 34.46
C LYS A 591 21.44 -11.58 34.35
N ASP A 592 20.92 -11.65 33.13
CA ASP A 592 20.15 -12.78 32.64
C ASP A 592 20.80 -13.16 31.32
N GLU A 593 21.71 -14.13 31.40
CA GLU A 593 22.39 -14.74 30.27
C GLU A 593 21.36 -15.45 29.35
N ASP A 594 21.72 -15.46 28.06
CA ASP A 594 21.27 -16.38 27.02
C ASP A 594 19.90 -16.18 26.37
N THR A 595 19.80 -15.19 25.46
CA THR A 595 19.39 -15.47 24.07
C THR A 595 19.83 -14.38 23.10
N ILE A 596 20.75 -14.76 22.22
CA ILE A 596 21.25 -13.98 21.08
C ILE A 596 20.24 -14.11 19.93
N GLY A 597 19.92 -12.98 19.29
CA GLY A 597 19.03 -12.86 18.13
C GLY A 597 17.78 -12.08 18.48
N ALA A 598 17.67 -10.83 18.03
CA ALA A 598 16.42 -10.09 18.13
C ALA A 598 15.34 -10.87 17.36
N SER A 599 14.54 -11.66 18.08
CA SER A 599 13.50 -12.46 17.46
C SER A 599 12.40 -11.49 17.00
N TYR A 600 12.18 -11.43 15.69
CA TYR A 600 11.07 -10.66 15.13
C TYR A 600 9.76 -11.11 15.80
N CYS A 601 8.94 -10.16 16.26
CA CYS A 601 7.65 -10.39 16.97
C CYS A 601 7.71 -10.82 18.46
N GLU A 602 8.75 -10.47 19.22
CA GLU A 602 8.71 -10.55 20.70
C GLU A 602 7.81 -9.49 21.38
N VAL A 603 7.24 -8.56 20.61
CA VAL A 603 6.32 -7.53 21.13
C VAL A 603 5.00 -8.17 21.55
N SER A 604 4.89 -8.48 22.83
CA SER A 604 3.69 -9.10 23.40
C SER A 604 2.57 -8.12 23.74
N LYS A 605 2.84 -6.82 23.83
CA LYS A 605 1.84 -5.79 24.19
C LYS A 605 2.29 -4.37 23.89
N LEU A 606 1.32 -3.47 23.73
CA LEU A 606 1.57 -2.02 23.74
C LEU A 606 1.87 -1.55 25.17
N THR A 607 2.81 -0.62 25.31
CA THR A 607 3.10 0.06 26.58
C THR A 607 2.38 1.39 26.61
N PHE A 608 1.29 1.47 27.34
CA PHE A 608 0.51 2.70 27.51
C PHE A 608 1.19 3.65 28.50
N LEU A 609 1.17 4.94 28.19
CA LEU A 609 1.72 6.01 29.02
C LEU A 609 0.59 6.93 29.51
N PRO A 610 0.59 7.35 30.79
CA PRO A 610 -0.40 8.30 31.28
C PRO A 610 -0.18 9.69 30.68
N ALA A 611 -1.25 10.48 30.58
CA ALA A 611 -1.13 11.91 30.32
C ALA A 611 -0.53 12.63 31.54
N SER A 612 0.33 13.62 31.28
CA SER A 612 0.90 14.46 32.32
C SER A 612 -0.08 15.57 32.74
N PRO A 613 0.24 16.32 33.82
CA PRO A 613 -0.55 17.49 34.22
C PRO A 613 -0.71 18.57 33.13
N LYS A 614 0.14 18.57 32.08
CA LYS A 614 0.03 19.50 30.94
C LYS A 614 -1.28 19.31 30.16
N LEU A 615 -1.83 18.10 30.15
CA LEU A 615 -3.12 17.75 29.53
C LEU A 615 -4.13 17.24 30.57
N ALA A 616 -4.20 17.86 31.75
CA ALA A 616 -5.08 17.42 32.85
C ALA A 616 -6.59 17.38 32.51
N GLY A 617 -7.03 18.07 31.44
CA GLY A 617 -8.41 18.02 30.94
C GLY A 617 -8.72 16.78 30.08
N ALA A 618 -7.70 16.04 29.64
CA ALA A 618 -7.85 14.88 28.77
C ALA A 618 -8.02 13.58 29.58
N ILE A 619 -8.93 12.72 29.13
CA ILE A 619 -9.14 11.40 29.74
C ILE A 619 -8.17 10.40 29.10
N SER A 620 -7.24 9.86 29.90
CA SER A 620 -6.28 8.86 29.43
C SER A 620 -6.93 7.51 29.16
N ILE A 621 -6.66 6.95 27.99
CA ILE A 621 -7.09 5.61 27.58
C ILE A 621 -5.89 4.66 27.72
N MET A 622 -5.96 3.83 28.76
CA MET A 622 -4.92 2.86 29.12
C MET A 622 -5.28 1.41 28.73
N ASP A 623 -6.53 1.20 28.28
CA ASP A 623 -7.07 -0.09 27.83
C ASP A 623 -8.12 0.19 26.74
N ILE A 624 -7.76 -0.08 25.48
CA ILE A 624 -8.58 0.20 24.30
C ILE A 624 -9.84 -0.70 24.26
N PRO A 625 -9.74 -2.03 24.47
CA PRO A 625 -10.92 -2.87 24.62
C PRO A 625 -11.88 -2.37 25.71
N ALA A 626 -11.39 -2.01 26.89
CA ALA A 626 -12.25 -1.51 27.97
C ALA A 626 -12.92 -0.17 27.62
N PHE A 627 -12.19 0.73 26.95
CA PHE A 627 -12.72 2.01 26.47
C PHE A 627 -13.86 1.83 25.46
N THR A 628 -13.71 0.90 24.51
CA THR A 628 -14.67 0.70 23.41
C THR A 628 -15.87 -0.17 23.79
N LYS A 629 -15.75 -1.06 24.79
CA LYS A 629 -16.74 -2.10 25.17
C LYS A 629 -18.15 -1.61 25.52
N GLY A 630 -18.36 -0.32 25.73
CA GLY A 630 -19.67 0.26 26.05
C GLY A 630 -20.06 1.48 25.23
N LEU A 631 -19.28 1.83 24.21
CA LEU A 631 -19.55 3.02 23.41
C LEU A 631 -20.60 2.72 22.33
N PRO A 632 -21.48 3.70 22.01
CA PRO A 632 -22.40 3.57 20.91
C PRO A 632 -21.64 3.44 19.58
N LEU A 633 -22.27 2.77 18.62
CA LEU A 633 -21.75 2.63 17.26
C LEU A 633 -22.64 3.43 16.32
N PHE A 634 -22.03 4.19 15.41
CA PHE A 634 -22.75 4.78 14.30
C PHE A 634 -23.39 3.66 13.44
N PRO A 635 -24.55 3.94 12.83
CA PRO A 635 -25.11 3.03 11.83
C PRO A 635 -24.15 2.92 10.65
N TYR A 636 -24.30 1.85 9.86
CA TYR A 636 -23.67 1.81 8.55
C TYR A 636 -24.11 3.02 7.74
N HIS A 637 -23.15 3.77 7.23
CA HIS A 637 -23.41 4.99 6.50
C HIS A 637 -22.61 5.03 5.20
N LYS A 638 -23.25 5.60 4.18
CA LYS A 638 -22.65 5.87 2.87
C LYS A 638 -22.74 7.37 2.64
N ILE A 639 -21.66 7.99 2.18
CA ILE A 639 -21.63 9.43 1.92
C ILE A 639 -22.27 9.65 0.54
N LEU A 640 -23.59 9.79 0.58
CA LEU A 640 -24.46 10.02 -0.56
C LEU A 640 -24.98 11.48 -0.55
N GLU A 641 -25.82 11.82 -1.53
CA GLU A 641 -26.50 13.13 -1.62
C GLU A 641 -27.35 13.50 -0.41
#